data_AF-A0A4C2E398-F1
#
_entry.id   AF-A0A4C2E398-F1
#
_cell.length_a   1.000
_cell.length_b   1.000
_cell.length_c   1.000
_cell.angle_alpha   90.00
_cell.angle_beta   90.00
_cell.angle_gamma   90.00
#
_symmetry.space_group_name_H-M   'P 1'
#
loop_
_entity.id
_entity.type
_entity.pdbx_description
1 polymer ?
#
loop_
_entity_poly.entity_id
_entity_poly.type
_entity_poly.pdbx_seq_one_letter_code
_entity_poly.pdbx_strand_id
1 'polypeptide(L)'
;MSKHIWPFQPPQRLRINDSVVNLPEFNNNDILQVESLAQVNVLIMLTPARVLVYNLKPIALVASHERTAESIAEFGPNKFLTKSHTLEEAVEGLVSGKEIRSLIGHEGKIVFHVATEKNALLTYQILKNCSSMATFKNYGIPVVDLAHLQDDDQQEYDENIDDDTLTTFERDKSSRVIQNGYCVTKETGFLQFLTSSQDNADELPIKKLELRLKVVLKFDFPVLDMIGFKRLSDIGDTRVEESLLLLFPHGLQQLTMVDFKLKDTYLIELIDGRKICIAHGQVVVVSQNEDLLTVVYRLGISNQKHKVTELQNGEKLINCFEINGKVLLAFTRSIFYYDPVSDIIGGRWNIGPQIKICGKLNNSIILVVTQMGSIRFYSEYGNLLFVTASDDDEGQSNDGYEVYDYSGFTCVDKILVIATHGGEYELWDLWEELPQSFSDNRFQCGYALQDSNNNIAIYSPPIDSSTSQHFLNTIKLPTATINNCISLLKVNPTFKMIAVYVANKSVLLLQNLETNTWFCFRDLTIIDMHWLGSTYLVCHIKQEDCSHVVRCFRFPLQDLDTSDIDKYHLWEYELPSHERLQTFHVNTALKYRLLRVKTRDGEEFDKYGEKFFRTADIVLVTNHQILVFAVISTMHWSGLNIIKKFHEQLRVELSLTDKIDWITNYKEGLMYLSRNRIIKVDKEDGSWRSQVVLSDVERIIDLIGDDIFFVKNRNVLIYRIEDLYESLPPILSTPIDEDFYPVSLTPESATIHGLHCIFRPNYVKLIVKHKIYLDQIITTKIALGVRAQDIMEEYGSLRHYNFALEKILSTSILTNESLDGILPLVKLCDYEGTATGEHNNMLEIVSNCLRKIETKHWNILFSKLQMTPKDLLTRCLEGKDAKILGVLLLVFLNYDKTDFIEDLRSGDDYAVADVIKDQDMMLNVLRLLVTNAANTTDSIIAADSWDMCFQLVRLLKALDKENNTNLVQKALQMIKSSFE
;
A
#
# COMPACT_ATOMS: atom_id res chain seq x y z
N MET A 1 -0.55 -8.94 -5.42
CA MET A 1 -0.40 -8.09 -4.21
C MET A 1 -0.91 -6.68 -4.41
N SER A 2 -1.47 -6.08 -3.34
CA SER A 2 -2.03 -4.72 -3.36
C SER A 2 -0.97 -3.68 -3.76
N LYS A 3 -1.31 -2.84 -4.74
CA LYS A 3 -0.54 -1.63 -5.10
C LYS A 3 -1.25 -0.43 -4.51
N HIS A 4 -0.65 0.23 -3.52
CA HIS A 4 -1.22 1.45 -2.95
C HIS A 4 -0.85 2.69 -3.76
N ILE A 5 -1.69 3.70 -3.67
CA ILE A 5 -1.58 4.95 -4.39
C ILE A 5 -1.88 6.09 -3.43
N TRP A 6 -1.09 7.17 -3.52
CA TRP A 6 -1.19 8.34 -2.65
C TRP A 6 -1.08 9.61 -3.48
N PRO A 7 -1.76 10.71 -3.14
CA PRO A 7 -1.52 11.98 -3.83
C PRO A 7 -0.09 12.47 -3.63
N PHE A 8 0.55 12.91 -4.72
CA PHE A 8 1.91 13.45 -4.70
C PHE A 8 1.90 14.96 -4.43
N GLN A 9 1.00 15.68 -5.10
CA GLN A 9 0.89 17.13 -5.04
C GLN A 9 -0.59 17.55 -5.11
N PRO A 10 -0.92 18.81 -4.76
CA PRO A 10 -2.26 19.33 -4.97
C PRO A 10 -2.69 19.22 -6.44
N PRO A 11 -3.98 18.99 -6.72
CA PRO A 11 -4.44 18.85 -8.08
C PRO A 11 -4.28 20.13 -8.89
N GLN A 12 -3.97 19.97 -10.18
CA GLN A 12 -4.07 21.05 -11.14
C GLN A 12 -5.51 21.18 -11.62
N ARG A 13 -6.07 22.38 -11.54
CA ARG A 13 -7.43 22.67 -11.97
C ARG A 13 -7.44 23.26 -13.37
N LEU A 14 -8.27 22.68 -14.23
CA LEU A 14 -8.43 23.07 -15.61
C LEU A 14 -9.92 23.11 -15.96
N ARG A 15 -10.25 23.76 -17.08
CA ARG A 15 -11.62 23.87 -17.58
C ARG A 15 -11.67 23.42 -19.04
N ILE A 16 -12.76 22.78 -19.44
CA ILE A 16 -13.00 22.50 -20.86
C ILE A 16 -13.26 23.80 -21.62
N ASN A 17 -13.00 23.78 -22.92
CA ASN A 17 -13.29 24.92 -23.77
C ASN A 17 -14.80 25.19 -23.82
N ASP A 18 -15.17 26.46 -23.95
CA ASP A 18 -16.57 26.85 -24.08
C ASP A 18 -17.22 26.29 -25.36
N SER A 19 -18.51 26.04 -25.26
CA SER A 19 -19.37 25.55 -26.35
C SER A 19 -19.43 26.57 -27.49
N VAL A 20 -19.28 26.12 -28.73
CA VAL A 20 -19.45 27.00 -29.90
C VAL A 20 -20.92 27.07 -30.31
N VAL A 21 -21.67 25.99 -30.08
CA VAL A 21 -23.12 25.92 -30.31
C VAL A 21 -23.84 26.38 -29.04
N ASN A 22 -24.73 27.35 -29.19
CA ASN A 22 -25.56 27.85 -28.10
C ASN A 22 -26.84 27.00 -27.99
N LEU A 23 -26.96 26.23 -26.92
CA LEU A 23 -28.11 25.38 -26.62
C LEU A 23 -28.74 25.89 -25.32
N PRO A 24 -29.86 26.66 -25.37
CA PRO A 24 -30.40 27.32 -24.18
C PRO A 24 -31.05 26.38 -23.17
N GLU A 25 -31.35 25.13 -23.56
CA GLU A 25 -32.08 24.18 -22.71
C GLU A 25 -31.21 23.48 -21.66
N PHE A 26 -29.88 23.45 -21.81
CA PHE A 26 -28.99 22.75 -20.88
C PHE A 26 -27.56 23.30 -20.90
N ASN A 27 -26.86 23.18 -19.78
CA ASN A 27 -25.46 23.61 -19.65
C ASN A 27 -24.54 22.65 -20.41
N ASN A 28 -24.11 23.01 -21.62
CA ASN A 28 -23.24 22.15 -22.42
C ASN A 28 -21.79 22.07 -21.88
N ASN A 29 -21.45 22.85 -20.84
CA ASN A 29 -20.19 22.73 -20.11
C ASN A 29 -20.25 21.66 -19.01
N ASP A 30 -21.42 21.08 -18.71
CA ASP A 30 -21.54 19.96 -17.78
C ASP A 30 -20.77 18.73 -18.29
N ILE A 31 -19.77 18.26 -17.53
CA ILE A 31 -19.06 17.01 -17.85
C ILE A 31 -19.82 15.89 -17.16
N LEU A 32 -20.48 15.03 -17.94
CA LEU A 32 -21.30 13.92 -17.44
C LEU A 32 -20.46 12.70 -17.05
N GLN A 33 -19.42 12.41 -17.81
CA GLN A 33 -18.56 11.23 -17.64
C GLN A 33 -17.18 11.49 -18.22
N VAL A 34 -16.17 10.86 -17.62
CA VAL A 34 -14.79 10.83 -18.14
C VAL A 34 -14.37 9.38 -18.28
N GLU A 35 -13.76 9.02 -19.41
CA GLU A 35 -13.31 7.66 -19.71
C GLU A 35 -11.95 7.68 -20.39
N SER A 36 -11.07 6.76 -20.02
CA SER A 36 -9.73 6.67 -20.59
C SER A 36 -9.58 5.50 -21.58
N LEU A 37 -8.80 5.73 -22.62
CA LEU A 37 -8.38 4.76 -23.63
C LEU A 37 -6.84 4.71 -23.61
N ALA A 38 -6.31 4.03 -22.59
CA ALA A 38 -4.88 3.96 -22.31
C ALA A 38 -4.08 3.43 -23.51
N GLN A 39 -4.62 2.43 -24.23
CA GLN A 39 -3.96 1.76 -25.37
C GLN A 39 -3.57 2.71 -26.51
N VAL A 40 -4.21 3.88 -26.60
CA VAL A 40 -3.91 4.94 -27.57
C VAL A 40 -3.60 6.28 -26.92
N ASN A 41 -3.36 6.33 -25.61
CA ASN A 41 -3.08 7.55 -24.86
C ASN A 41 -4.16 8.63 -25.05
N VAL A 42 -5.44 8.28 -24.85
CA VAL A 42 -6.59 9.18 -25.04
C VAL A 42 -7.48 9.21 -23.80
N LEU A 43 -8.08 10.37 -23.55
CA LEU A 43 -9.09 10.64 -22.54
C LEU A 43 -10.34 11.23 -23.23
N ILE A 44 -11.51 10.70 -22.94
CA ILE A 44 -12.79 11.19 -23.47
C ILE A 44 -13.55 11.88 -22.33
N MET A 45 -14.00 13.12 -22.57
CA MET A 45 -14.93 13.83 -21.70
C MET A 45 -16.27 13.99 -22.43
N LEU A 46 -17.34 13.50 -21.80
CA LEU A 46 -18.69 13.56 -22.34
C LEU A 46 -19.45 14.74 -21.74
N THR A 47 -20.10 15.53 -22.58
CA THR A 47 -21.08 16.55 -22.15
C THR A 47 -22.45 16.25 -22.75
N PRO A 48 -23.53 16.94 -22.36
CA PRO A 48 -24.87 16.73 -22.91
C PRO A 48 -24.95 16.78 -24.45
N ALA A 49 -24.11 17.59 -25.12
CA ALA A 49 -24.08 17.66 -26.58
C ALA A 49 -22.70 17.49 -27.22
N ARG A 50 -21.62 17.30 -26.43
CA ARG A 50 -20.26 17.17 -26.96
C ARG A 50 -19.58 15.88 -26.55
N VAL A 51 -18.70 15.43 -27.43
CA VAL A 51 -17.68 14.44 -27.16
C VAL A 51 -16.34 15.12 -27.36
N LEU A 52 -15.59 15.30 -26.27
CA LEU A 52 -14.27 15.93 -26.28
C LEU A 52 -13.21 14.84 -26.10
N VAL A 53 -12.21 14.81 -26.99
CA VAL A 53 -11.17 13.80 -27.02
C VAL A 53 -9.83 14.49 -26.78
N TYR A 54 -9.22 14.17 -25.63
CA TYR A 54 -7.93 14.66 -25.21
C TYR A 54 -6.86 13.57 -25.43
N ASN A 55 -5.65 13.96 -25.80
CA ASN A 55 -4.47 13.17 -25.53
C ASN A 55 -4.25 13.16 -24.01
N LEU A 56 -3.92 12.02 -23.42
CA LEU A 56 -3.85 11.89 -21.96
C LEU A 56 -2.48 12.35 -21.40
N LYS A 57 -1.37 11.96 -22.03
CA LYS A 57 0.00 12.28 -21.62
C LYS A 57 0.81 12.82 -22.81
N PRO A 58 1.02 14.15 -22.95
CA PRO A 58 0.49 15.22 -22.11
C PRO A 58 -0.99 15.49 -22.40
N ILE A 59 -1.67 16.16 -21.45
CA ILE A 59 -3.08 16.51 -21.59
C ILE A 59 -3.27 17.57 -22.68
N ALA A 60 -4.02 17.26 -23.74
CA ALA A 60 -4.28 18.22 -24.82
C ALA A 60 -5.55 17.85 -25.60
N LEU A 61 -6.43 18.82 -25.90
CA LEU A 61 -7.61 18.56 -26.73
C LEU A 61 -7.16 18.30 -28.18
N VAL A 62 -7.42 17.10 -28.69
CA VAL A 62 -6.99 16.67 -30.04
C VAL A 62 -8.15 16.49 -31.02
N ALA A 63 -9.36 16.23 -30.54
CA ALA A 63 -10.56 16.23 -31.36
C ALA A 63 -11.81 16.56 -30.53
N SER A 64 -12.84 17.08 -31.20
CA SER A 64 -14.16 17.28 -30.60
C SER A 64 -15.26 17.03 -31.62
N HIS A 65 -16.40 16.57 -31.13
CA HIS A 65 -17.64 16.52 -31.89
C HIS A 65 -18.74 17.20 -31.08
N GLU A 66 -19.40 18.18 -31.69
CA GLU A 66 -20.47 18.96 -31.08
C GLU A 66 -21.75 18.77 -31.89
N ARG A 67 -22.81 18.31 -31.22
CA ARG A 67 -24.09 17.98 -31.85
C ARG A 67 -24.90 19.25 -32.11
N THR A 68 -25.59 19.28 -33.24
CA THR A 68 -26.49 20.39 -33.58
C THR A 68 -27.79 20.31 -32.77
N ALA A 69 -28.54 21.41 -32.74
CA ALA A 69 -29.85 21.44 -32.10
C ALA A 69 -30.83 20.42 -32.70
N GLU A 70 -30.80 20.16 -34.02
CA GLU A 70 -31.65 19.15 -34.66
C GLU A 70 -31.29 17.74 -34.19
N SER A 71 -29.99 17.42 -34.09
CA SER A 71 -29.53 16.14 -33.55
C SER A 71 -30.00 15.92 -32.11
N ILE A 72 -29.93 16.95 -31.27
CA ILE A 72 -30.42 16.88 -29.89
C ILE A 72 -31.94 16.70 -29.86
N ALA A 73 -32.68 17.45 -30.69
CA ALA A 73 -34.13 17.30 -30.79
C ALA A 73 -34.53 15.89 -31.23
N GLU A 74 -33.79 15.26 -32.14
CA GLU A 74 -34.09 13.92 -32.63
C GLU A 74 -33.71 12.81 -31.64
N PHE A 75 -32.48 12.82 -31.11
CA PHE A 75 -31.93 11.71 -30.32
C PHE A 75 -31.84 11.99 -28.81
N GLY A 76 -32.14 13.21 -28.35
CA GLY A 76 -31.94 13.64 -26.96
C GLY A 76 -30.47 13.94 -26.63
N PRO A 77 -30.19 14.56 -25.48
CA PRO A 77 -28.81 14.77 -25.01
C PRO A 77 -28.11 13.44 -24.69
N ASN A 78 -26.79 13.49 -24.63
CA ASN A 78 -25.95 12.37 -24.23
C ASN A 78 -26.21 12.03 -22.74
N LYS A 79 -26.19 10.74 -22.42
CA LYS A 79 -26.46 10.23 -21.07
C LYS A 79 -25.21 9.60 -20.43
N PHE A 80 -24.60 8.64 -21.11
CA PHE A 80 -23.38 7.96 -20.67
C PHE A 80 -22.63 7.36 -21.87
N LEU A 81 -21.38 6.97 -21.68
CA LEU A 81 -20.57 6.30 -22.69
C LEU A 81 -19.98 4.99 -22.18
N THR A 82 -19.70 4.08 -23.11
CA THR A 82 -18.93 2.85 -22.89
C THR A 82 -17.92 2.67 -24.01
N LYS A 83 -16.78 2.07 -23.73
CA LYS A 83 -15.77 1.71 -24.75
C LYS A 83 -15.93 0.24 -25.16
N SER A 84 -15.54 -0.08 -26.38
CA SER A 84 -15.42 -1.48 -26.80
C SER A 84 -14.12 -2.06 -26.22
N HIS A 85 -14.24 -3.09 -25.38
CA HIS A 85 -13.14 -3.73 -24.70
C HIS A 85 -12.61 -4.93 -25.50
N THR A 86 -11.29 -5.07 -25.54
CA THR A 86 -10.66 -6.37 -25.83
C THR A 86 -10.67 -7.15 -24.53
N LEU A 87 -11.45 -8.23 -24.45
CA LEU A 87 -11.56 -9.02 -23.21
C LEU A 87 -10.23 -9.76 -22.96
N GLU A 88 -9.63 -9.51 -21.78
CA GLU A 88 -8.33 -10.06 -21.39
C GLU A 88 -8.41 -11.55 -20.97
N GLU A 89 -9.58 -11.97 -20.50
CA GLU A 89 -9.86 -13.33 -20.06
C GLU A 89 -11.00 -13.96 -20.85
N ALA A 90 -10.99 -15.29 -20.96
CA ALA A 90 -12.04 -16.03 -21.64
C ALA A 90 -13.35 -15.84 -20.86
N VAL A 91 -14.37 -15.34 -21.53
CA VAL A 91 -15.70 -15.14 -20.94
C VAL A 91 -16.64 -16.20 -21.49
N GLU A 92 -17.24 -16.99 -20.59
CA GLU A 92 -18.10 -18.10 -20.95
C GLU A 92 -19.22 -17.64 -21.90
N GLY A 93 -19.27 -18.23 -23.09
CA GLY A 93 -20.28 -17.95 -24.11
C GLY A 93 -20.07 -16.67 -24.93
N LEU A 94 -19.04 -15.88 -24.66
CA LEU A 94 -18.71 -14.66 -25.43
C LEU A 94 -17.42 -14.78 -26.23
N VAL A 95 -16.31 -15.11 -25.58
CA VAL A 95 -14.97 -15.18 -26.20
C VAL A 95 -14.17 -16.33 -25.59
N SER A 96 -13.59 -17.17 -26.44
CA SER A 96 -12.75 -18.30 -26.05
C SER A 96 -11.29 -17.88 -25.81
N GLY A 97 -10.57 -18.67 -25.00
CA GLY A 97 -9.15 -18.40 -24.72
C GLY A 97 -8.23 -18.45 -25.96
N LYS A 98 -8.64 -19.10 -27.05
CA LYS A 98 -7.90 -19.09 -28.32
C LYS A 98 -8.07 -17.75 -29.05
N GLU A 99 -9.28 -17.21 -29.06
CA GLU A 99 -9.60 -15.93 -29.73
C GLU A 99 -8.91 -14.75 -29.05
N ILE A 100 -8.76 -14.79 -27.72
CA ILE A 100 -8.05 -13.74 -26.97
C ILE A 100 -6.61 -13.61 -27.45
N ARG A 101 -5.89 -14.73 -27.61
CA ARG A 101 -4.49 -14.71 -28.07
C ARG A 101 -4.33 -14.07 -29.44
N SER A 102 -5.31 -14.23 -30.33
CA SER A 102 -5.31 -13.61 -31.66
C SER A 102 -5.76 -12.15 -31.68
N LEU A 103 -6.53 -11.69 -30.69
CA LEU A 103 -7.05 -10.31 -30.64
C LEU A 103 -6.03 -9.30 -30.09
N ILE A 104 -5.00 -9.75 -29.36
CA ILE A 104 -3.98 -8.91 -28.71
C ILE A 104 -3.17 -8.05 -29.73
N GLY A 105 -2.98 -8.54 -30.97
CA GLY A 105 -2.18 -7.84 -32.00
C GLY A 105 -2.96 -6.86 -32.93
N HIS A 106 -4.30 -6.82 -32.84
CA HIS A 106 -5.15 -6.10 -33.81
C HIS A 106 -5.73 -4.79 -33.24
N GLU A 107 -4.93 -3.74 -33.11
CA GLU A 107 -5.41 -2.46 -32.55
C GLU A 107 -4.96 -1.22 -33.34
N GLY A 108 -5.75 -0.86 -34.36
CA GLY A 108 -5.71 0.49 -34.97
C GLY A 108 -7.06 1.22 -34.97
N LYS A 109 -8.16 0.50 -34.69
CA LYS A 109 -9.53 1.04 -34.67
C LYS A 109 -10.15 0.84 -33.29
N ILE A 110 -10.42 1.93 -32.60
CA ILE A 110 -11.09 1.90 -31.30
C ILE A 110 -12.50 2.44 -31.46
N VAL A 111 -13.46 1.68 -30.96
CA VAL A 111 -14.88 2.02 -31.00
C VAL A 111 -15.34 2.33 -29.58
N PHE A 112 -16.15 3.38 -29.45
CA PHE A 112 -16.87 3.67 -28.22
C PHE A 112 -18.29 4.11 -28.57
N HIS A 113 -19.21 3.89 -27.64
CA HIS A 113 -20.62 4.14 -27.84
C HIS A 113 -21.15 5.13 -26.81
N VAL A 114 -21.97 6.08 -27.26
CA VAL A 114 -22.63 7.08 -26.41
C VAL A 114 -24.13 6.83 -26.45
N ALA A 115 -24.72 6.50 -25.30
CA ALA A 115 -26.17 6.40 -25.15
C ALA A 115 -26.78 7.78 -24.93
N THR A 116 -27.97 7.99 -25.48
CA THR A 116 -28.72 9.25 -25.38
C THR A 116 -30.04 9.05 -24.63
N GLU A 117 -30.66 10.16 -24.19
CA GLU A 117 -31.94 10.12 -23.46
C GLU A 117 -33.13 9.60 -24.29
N LYS A 118 -33.11 9.74 -25.63
CA LYS A 118 -34.14 9.16 -26.52
C LYS A 118 -33.72 7.80 -27.08
N ASN A 119 -33.07 6.98 -26.25
CA ASN A 119 -32.78 5.57 -26.51
C ASN A 119 -31.98 5.31 -27.81
N ALA A 120 -31.11 6.25 -28.19
CA ALA A 120 -30.22 6.07 -29.31
C ALA A 120 -28.79 5.80 -28.84
N LEU A 121 -28.05 5.07 -29.67
CA LEU A 121 -26.64 4.75 -29.47
C LEU A 121 -25.81 5.35 -30.60
N LEU A 122 -25.05 6.40 -30.28
CA LEU A 122 -24.10 7.02 -31.19
C LEU A 122 -22.78 6.25 -31.13
N THR A 123 -22.43 5.57 -32.21
CA THR A 123 -21.20 4.76 -32.27
C THR A 123 -20.09 5.55 -32.93
N TYR A 124 -19.06 5.86 -32.16
CA TYR A 124 -17.88 6.60 -32.60
C TYR A 124 -16.70 5.66 -32.84
N GLN A 125 -15.86 6.04 -33.77
CA GLN A 125 -14.58 5.40 -34.05
C GLN A 125 -13.46 6.42 -33.95
N ILE A 126 -12.41 6.07 -33.21
CA ILE A 126 -11.14 6.78 -33.14
C ILE A 126 -10.16 6.08 -34.08
N LEU A 127 -9.61 6.85 -35.02
CA LEU A 127 -8.50 6.43 -35.87
C LEU A 127 -7.26 7.19 -35.42
N LYS A 128 -6.29 6.46 -34.87
CA LYS A 128 -4.99 6.99 -34.45
C LYS A 128 -3.94 6.01 -34.96
N ASN A 129 -2.88 6.51 -35.61
CA ASN A 129 -1.74 5.70 -36.04
C ASN A 129 -0.87 5.36 -34.82
N CYS A 130 -1.38 4.49 -33.95
CA CYS A 130 -0.70 4.06 -32.74
C CYS A 130 -1.20 2.66 -32.36
N SER A 131 -0.26 1.77 -32.04
CA SER A 131 -0.52 0.48 -31.42
C SER A 131 -0.27 0.56 -29.92
N SER A 132 -0.73 -0.44 -29.17
CA SER A 132 -0.42 -0.59 -27.74
C SER A 132 1.09 -0.62 -27.48
N MET A 133 1.86 -1.26 -28.36
CA MET A 133 3.33 -1.26 -28.33
C MET A 133 3.91 0.14 -28.55
N ALA A 134 3.44 0.88 -29.56
CA ALA A 134 3.91 2.24 -29.80
C ALA A 134 3.56 3.18 -28.64
N THR A 135 2.37 3.01 -28.05
CA THR A 135 1.95 3.76 -26.86
C THR A 135 2.86 3.47 -25.67
N PHE A 136 3.16 2.19 -25.44
CA PHE A 136 4.06 1.73 -24.38
C PHE A 136 5.48 2.31 -24.56
N LYS A 137 6.05 2.21 -25.77
CA LYS A 137 7.38 2.77 -26.10
C LYS A 137 7.42 4.29 -25.95
N ASN A 138 6.47 5.02 -26.55
CA ASN A 138 6.53 6.48 -26.65
C ASN A 138 6.11 7.21 -25.36
N TYR A 139 5.12 6.68 -24.63
CA TYR A 139 4.53 7.37 -23.47
C TYR A 139 4.82 6.70 -22.12
N GLY A 140 5.34 5.47 -22.14
CA GLY A 140 5.62 4.70 -20.91
C GLY A 140 4.36 4.22 -20.18
N ILE A 141 3.20 4.20 -20.85
CA ILE A 141 1.94 3.73 -20.24
C ILE A 141 1.90 2.20 -20.28
N PRO A 142 1.67 1.50 -19.15
CA PRO A 142 1.76 0.04 -19.05
C PRO A 142 0.53 -0.66 -19.65
N VAL A 143 0.36 -0.57 -20.97
CA VAL A 143 -0.76 -1.19 -21.72
C VAL A 143 -0.39 -2.52 -22.37
N VAL A 144 0.82 -3.00 -22.12
CA VAL A 144 1.40 -4.21 -22.72
C VAL A 144 1.87 -5.14 -21.61
N ASP A 145 1.50 -6.42 -21.70
CA ASP A 145 2.07 -7.47 -20.83
C ASP A 145 3.35 -8.03 -21.45
N LEU A 146 4.46 -7.81 -20.76
CA LEU A 146 5.80 -8.26 -21.16
C LEU A 146 5.90 -9.78 -21.28
N ALA A 147 5.13 -10.53 -20.50
CA ALA A 147 5.15 -11.99 -20.55
C ALA A 147 4.53 -12.54 -21.86
N HIS A 148 3.77 -11.72 -22.58
CA HIS A 148 2.98 -12.12 -23.75
C HIS A 148 3.48 -11.57 -25.08
N LEU A 149 4.47 -10.67 -25.08
CA LEU A 149 5.04 -10.06 -26.28
C LEU A 149 5.64 -11.09 -27.25
N GLN A 150 5.15 -11.23 -28.48
CA GLN A 150 5.78 -12.12 -29.48
C GLN A 150 6.75 -11.34 -30.39
N ASP A 151 7.76 -12.01 -30.96
CA ASP A 151 8.69 -11.36 -31.89
C ASP A 151 8.04 -10.99 -33.22
N ASP A 152 7.03 -11.75 -33.65
CA ASP A 152 6.24 -11.45 -34.86
C ASP A 152 5.40 -10.16 -34.71
N ASP A 153 5.11 -9.69 -33.49
CA ASP A 153 4.46 -8.38 -33.26
C ASP A 153 5.41 -7.19 -33.55
N GLN A 154 6.72 -7.45 -33.68
CA GLN A 154 7.71 -6.45 -34.09
C GLN A 154 7.86 -6.34 -35.61
N GLN A 155 7.37 -7.32 -36.37
CA GLN A 155 7.53 -7.35 -37.82
C GLN A 155 6.26 -6.81 -38.52
N GLU A 156 6.43 -5.68 -39.21
CA GLU A 156 5.49 -5.08 -40.18
C GLU A 156 4.29 -4.26 -39.64
N TYR A 157 4.55 -3.31 -38.73
CA TYR A 157 3.90 -2.00 -38.90
C TYR A 157 4.95 -1.05 -39.46
N ASP A 158 4.72 -0.62 -40.69
CA ASP A 158 5.59 0.30 -41.43
C ASP A 158 5.69 1.63 -40.65
N GLU A 159 6.67 1.74 -39.74
CA GLU A 159 7.01 2.98 -39.01
C GLU A 159 7.38 4.13 -39.98
N ASN A 160 7.47 3.84 -41.28
CA ASN A 160 7.80 4.77 -42.37
C ASN A 160 6.58 5.44 -43.05
N ILE A 161 5.35 5.24 -42.59
CA ILE A 161 4.18 5.97 -43.13
C ILE A 161 3.77 7.09 -42.16
N ASP A 162 4.34 8.28 -42.36
CA ASP A 162 4.01 9.57 -41.73
C ASP A 162 3.73 9.50 -40.20
N ASP A 163 4.80 9.70 -39.41
CA ASP A 163 4.73 9.95 -37.96
C ASP A 163 4.15 11.37 -37.74
N ASP A 164 2.83 11.51 -37.95
CA ASP A 164 2.01 12.73 -37.88
C ASP A 164 1.92 13.23 -36.42
N THR A 165 3.07 13.60 -35.85
CA THR A 165 3.15 14.44 -34.65
C THR A 165 2.50 15.78 -34.94
N LEU A 166 1.66 16.26 -34.01
CA LEU A 166 0.92 17.50 -34.17
C LEU A 166 1.91 18.65 -34.36
N THR A 167 1.95 19.13 -35.60
CA THR A 167 2.88 20.14 -36.08
C THR A 167 2.07 21.26 -36.69
N THR A 168 2.09 22.43 -36.06
CA THR A 168 1.38 23.62 -36.57
C THR A 168 2.39 24.59 -37.19
N PHE A 169 2.15 24.98 -38.44
CA PHE A 169 3.04 25.87 -39.19
C PHE A 169 2.56 27.32 -39.08
N GLU A 170 3.48 28.26 -38.91
CA GLU A 170 3.16 29.69 -39.00
C GLU A 170 2.70 30.02 -40.43
N ARG A 171 1.50 30.61 -40.58
CA ARG A 171 0.80 30.81 -41.86
C ARG A 171 1.66 31.50 -42.93
N ASP A 172 2.56 32.38 -42.51
CA ASP A 172 3.39 33.20 -43.40
C ASP A 172 4.91 32.87 -43.30
N LYS A 173 5.30 31.85 -42.52
CA LYS A 173 6.71 31.43 -42.33
C LYS A 173 6.82 29.91 -42.13
N SER A 174 7.23 29.19 -43.16
CA SER A 174 7.42 27.73 -43.12
C SER A 174 8.59 27.26 -42.23
N SER A 175 9.47 28.15 -41.79
CA SER A 175 10.65 27.82 -40.96
C SER A 175 10.36 27.81 -39.46
N ARG A 176 9.24 28.40 -39.01
CA ARG A 176 8.81 28.42 -37.61
C ARG A 176 7.60 27.53 -37.44
N VAL A 177 7.72 26.57 -36.54
CA VAL A 177 6.76 25.50 -36.36
C VAL A 177 6.51 25.33 -34.88
N ILE A 178 5.26 25.15 -34.47
CA ILE A 178 4.95 24.71 -33.10
C ILE A 178 4.69 23.21 -33.15
N GLN A 179 5.53 22.43 -32.49
CA GLN A 179 5.41 20.98 -32.36
C GLN A 179 5.21 20.65 -30.88
N ASN A 180 4.16 19.90 -30.53
CA ASN A 180 3.80 19.56 -29.15
C ASN A 180 3.63 20.77 -28.20
N GLY A 181 3.32 21.96 -28.73
CA GLY A 181 3.19 23.20 -27.96
C GLY A 181 4.48 24.03 -27.83
N TYR A 182 5.61 23.54 -28.33
CA TYR A 182 6.91 24.23 -28.30
C TYR A 182 7.27 24.82 -29.65
N CYS A 183 7.86 26.02 -29.65
CA CYS A 183 8.33 26.68 -30.87
C CYS A 183 9.67 26.08 -31.32
N VAL A 184 9.66 25.36 -32.43
CA VAL A 184 10.83 24.72 -33.05
C VAL A 184 11.13 25.39 -34.38
N THR A 185 12.41 25.60 -34.67
CA THR A 185 12.88 26.10 -35.97
C THR A 185 13.25 24.90 -36.83
N LYS A 186 12.45 24.57 -37.86
CA LYS A 186 12.82 23.49 -38.80
C LYS A 186 13.77 24.07 -39.84
N GLU A 187 15.06 23.75 -39.77
CA GLU A 187 16.00 23.97 -40.86
C GLU A 187 15.62 23.08 -42.05
N THR A 188 15.50 23.67 -43.24
CA THR A 188 15.14 22.94 -44.46
C THR A 188 16.39 22.32 -45.07
N GLY A 189 16.66 21.04 -44.81
CA GLY A 189 17.82 20.34 -45.41
C GLY A 189 17.92 18.84 -45.09
N PHE A 190 18.52 18.09 -46.02
CA PHE A 190 18.73 16.62 -45.98
C PHE A 190 19.58 16.13 -44.77
N LEU A 191 20.24 17.04 -44.05
CA LEU A 191 21.12 16.71 -42.89
C LEU A 191 20.40 16.76 -41.53
N GLN A 192 19.07 16.84 -41.51
CA GLN A 192 18.25 16.95 -40.30
C GLN A 192 18.47 15.82 -39.27
N PHE A 193 18.95 14.65 -39.72
CA PHE A 193 19.25 13.48 -38.87
C PHE A 193 20.54 13.63 -38.04
N LEU A 194 21.43 14.59 -38.38
CA LEU A 194 22.72 14.78 -37.69
C LEU A 194 22.66 15.84 -36.58
N THR A 195 21.61 16.67 -36.54
CA THR A 195 21.52 17.86 -35.68
C THR A 195 20.26 17.89 -34.82
N SER A 196 19.56 16.77 -34.62
CA SER A 196 18.51 16.70 -33.60
C SER A 196 19.13 17.04 -32.25
N SER A 197 18.91 18.27 -31.80
CA SER A 197 19.37 18.82 -30.54
C SER A 197 18.98 17.88 -29.40
N GLN A 198 19.93 17.64 -28.48
CA GLN A 198 19.75 16.82 -27.27
C GLN A 198 18.55 17.28 -26.41
N ASP A 199 18.03 18.50 -26.63
CA ASP A 199 16.86 19.06 -25.96
C ASP A 199 15.53 18.34 -26.29
N ASN A 200 15.45 17.53 -27.35
CA ASN A 200 14.22 16.80 -27.71
C ASN A 200 13.96 15.55 -26.85
N ALA A 201 14.88 15.13 -25.97
CA ALA A 201 14.77 13.86 -25.25
C ALA A 201 13.64 13.83 -24.20
N ASP A 202 13.19 15.00 -23.73
CA ASP A 202 12.27 15.10 -22.59
C ASP A 202 10.80 15.28 -23.03
N GLU A 203 10.55 15.47 -24.33
CA GLU A 203 9.22 15.81 -24.84
C GLU A 203 8.41 14.59 -25.29
N LEU A 204 7.14 14.54 -24.86
CA LEU A 204 6.20 13.50 -25.27
C LEU A 204 5.40 13.95 -26.50
N PRO A 205 5.30 13.13 -27.56
CA PRO A 205 4.64 13.54 -28.80
C PRO A 205 3.12 13.60 -28.67
N ILE A 206 2.46 14.58 -29.24
CA ILE A 206 1.00 14.58 -29.42
C ILE A 206 0.70 14.04 -30.82
N LYS A 207 0.22 12.81 -30.92
CA LYS A 207 -0.13 12.19 -32.22
C LYS A 207 -1.49 12.66 -32.72
N LYS A 208 -1.58 12.93 -34.03
CA LYS A 208 -2.84 13.26 -34.71
C LYS A 208 -3.88 12.15 -34.54
N LEU A 209 -5.14 12.56 -34.42
CA LEU A 209 -6.28 11.69 -34.20
C LEU A 209 -7.45 12.12 -35.08
N GLU A 210 -8.17 11.15 -35.65
CA GLU A 210 -9.43 11.39 -36.36
C GLU A 210 -10.60 10.73 -35.62
N LEU A 211 -11.60 11.54 -35.28
CA LEU A 211 -12.84 11.09 -34.65
C LEU A 211 -13.96 11.01 -35.69
N ARG A 212 -14.60 9.84 -35.83
CA ARG A 212 -15.68 9.59 -36.79
C ARG A 212 -16.93 9.07 -36.09
N LEU A 213 -18.08 9.70 -36.30
CA LEU A 213 -19.38 9.09 -35.99
C LEU A 213 -19.72 8.07 -37.11
N LYS A 214 -19.90 6.80 -36.77
CA LYS A 214 -20.09 5.71 -37.73
C LYS A 214 -21.53 5.35 -37.99
N VAL A 215 -22.28 5.12 -36.91
CA VAL A 215 -23.67 4.69 -36.98
C VAL A 215 -24.44 5.24 -35.79
N VAL A 216 -25.74 5.42 -35.99
CA VAL A 216 -26.71 5.70 -34.93
C VAL A 216 -27.69 4.54 -34.89
N LEU A 217 -27.73 3.81 -33.78
CA LEU A 217 -28.71 2.74 -33.56
C LEU A 217 -29.84 3.30 -32.70
N LYS A 218 -31.10 3.06 -33.08
CA LYS A 218 -32.27 3.46 -32.29
C LYS A 218 -32.90 2.23 -31.66
N PHE A 219 -33.28 2.35 -30.40
CA PHE A 219 -33.95 1.30 -29.65
C PHE A 219 -35.30 1.78 -29.14
N ASP A 220 -36.26 0.87 -29.09
CA ASP A 220 -37.60 1.16 -28.57
C ASP A 220 -37.61 1.29 -27.03
N PHE A 221 -36.64 0.66 -26.37
CA PHE A 221 -36.51 0.63 -24.92
C PHE A 221 -35.29 1.41 -24.44
N PRO A 222 -35.33 1.96 -23.21
CA PRO A 222 -34.20 2.69 -22.66
C PRO A 222 -33.01 1.79 -22.38
N VAL A 223 -31.85 2.17 -22.91
CA VAL A 223 -30.57 1.52 -22.59
C VAL A 223 -30.16 1.94 -21.18
N LEU A 224 -30.14 0.96 -20.28
CA LEU A 224 -29.81 1.16 -18.86
C LEU A 224 -28.30 1.09 -18.65
N ASP A 225 -27.64 0.12 -19.28
CA ASP A 225 -26.19 -0.08 -19.25
C ASP A 225 -25.72 -0.87 -20.48
N MET A 226 -24.42 -0.88 -20.77
CA MET A 226 -23.86 -1.64 -21.90
C MET A 226 -22.37 -1.92 -21.82
N ILE A 227 -21.97 -3.04 -22.42
CA ILE A 227 -20.58 -3.44 -22.63
C ILE A 227 -20.36 -3.73 -24.11
N GLY A 228 -19.46 -2.99 -24.75
CA GLY A 228 -18.94 -3.33 -26.07
C GLY A 228 -17.73 -4.24 -25.96
N PHE A 229 -17.61 -5.22 -26.86
CA PHE A 229 -16.43 -6.09 -26.93
C PHE A 229 -16.19 -6.61 -28.34
N LYS A 230 -14.93 -6.97 -28.63
CA LYS A 230 -14.50 -7.53 -29.91
C LYS A 230 -14.48 -9.06 -29.88
N ARG A 231 -14.88 -9.69 -30.99
CA ARG A 231 -14.80 -11.14 -31.20
C ARG A 231 -14.34 -11.47 -32.62
N LEU A 232 -13.93 -12.71 -32.88
CA LEU A 232 -13.64 -13.17 -34.24
C LEU A 232 -14.92 -13.68 -34.91
N SER A 233 -15.05 -13.43 -36.22
CA SER A 233 -16.26 -13.74 -37.00
C SER A 233 -16.53 -15.23 -37.18
N ASP A 234 -15.49 -16.08 -37.28
CA ASP A 234 -15.54 -17.54 -37.33
C ASP A 234 -14.13 -18.16 -37.13
N ILE A 235 -14.05 -19.46 -36.78
CA ILE A 235 -12.78 -20.20 -36.62
C ILE A 235 -12.09 -20.34 -37.99
N GLY A 236 -11.20 -19.40 -38.31
CA GLY A 236 -10.38 -19.40 -39.54
C GLY A 236 -10.47 -18.11 -40.36
N ASP A 237 -11.40 -17.21 -40.06
CA ASP A 237 -11.49 -15.87 -40.67
C ASP A 237 -10.83 -14.84 -39.72
N THR A 238 -9.90 -14.03 -40.22
CA THR A 238 -9.17 -13.01 -39.42
C THR A 238 -10.00 -11.75 -39.18
N ARG A 239 -11.28 -11.74 -39.59
CA ARG A 239 -12.16 -10.58 -39.44
C ARG A 239 -12.69 -10.45 -38.02
N VAL A 240 -12.40 -9.31 -37.41
CA VAL A 240 -12.90 -8.89 -36.09
C VAL A 240 -14.30 -8.30 -36.22
N GLU A 241 -15.25 -8.83 -35.45
CA GLU A 241 -16.62 -8.34 -35.29
C GLU A 241 -16.75 -7.54 -33.98
N GLU A 242 -17.60 -6.51 -34.00
CA GLU A 242 -17.99 -5.76 -32.80
C GLU A 242 -19.28 -6.36 -32.23
N SER A 243 -19.30 -6.65 -30.95
CA SER A 243 -20.46 -7.18 -30.23
C SER A 243 -20.82 -6.30 -29.05
N LEU A 244 -22.10 -6.26 -28.70
CA LEU A 244 -22.63 -5.43 -27.64
C LEU A 244 -23.47 -6.29 -26.69
N LEU A 245 -23.28 -6.11 -25.39
CA LEU A 245 -24.25 -6.48 -24.37
C LEU A 245 -25.01 -5.21 -23.98
N LEU A 246 -26.32 -5.19 -24.18
CA LEU A 246 -27.20 -4.08 -23.84
C LEU A 246 -28.16 -4.51 -22.73
N LEU A 247 -28.23 -3.73 -21.66
CA LEU A 247 -29.18 -3.93 -20.58
C LEU A 247 -30.41 -3.05 -20.82
N PHE A 248 -31.57 -3.69 -20.98
CA PHE A 248 -32.88 -3.06 -21.08
C PHE A 248 -33.71 -3.35 -19.82
N PRO A 249 -34.84 -2.65 -19.60
CA PRO A 249 -35.73 -2.93 -18.47
C PRO A 249 -36.28 -4.36 -18.43
N HIS A 250 -36.36 -5.02 -19.59
CA HIS A 250 -36.92 -6.36 -19.76
C HIS A 250 -35.86 -7.47 -19.81
N GLY A 251 -34.57 -7.13 -19.88
CA GLY A 251 -33.52 -8.14 -19.91
C GLY A 251 -32.17 -7.67 -20.44
N LEU A 252 -31.21 -8.59 -20.45
CA LEU A 252 -29.89 -8.42 -21.08
C LEU A 252 -29.95 -8.96 -22.51
N GLN A 253 -29.68 -8.09 -23.49
CA GLN A 253 -29.64 -8.45 -24.91
C GLN A 253 -28.21 -8.42 -25.43
N GLN A 254 -27.74 -9.54 -25.98
CA GLN A 254 -26.51 -9.62 -26.76
C GLN A 254 -26.81 -9.32 -28.23
N LEU A 255 -26.14 -8.32 -28.78
CA LEU A 255 -26.17 -7.98 -30.21
C LEU A 255 -24.83 -8.35 -30.83
N THR A 256 -24.88 -9.15 -31.89
CA THR A 256 -23.73 -9.41 -32.76
C THR A 256 -23.81 -8.50 -33.97
N MET A 257 -22.77 -7.71 -34.22
CA MET A 257 -22.74 -6.80 -35.38
C MET A 257 -21.55 -7.07 -36.31
N VAL A 258 -21.82 -7.02 -37.61
CA VAL A 258 -20.81 -7.09 -38.68
C VAL A 258 -20.89 -5.81 -39.49
N ASP A 259 -19.79 -5.06 -39.58
CA ASP A 259 -19.76 -3.73 -40.21
C ASP A 259 -20.88 -2.79 -39.69
N PHE A 260 -21.14 -2.84 -38.38
CA PHE A 260 -22.22 -2.10 -37.72
C PHE A 260 -23.64 -2.43 -38.21
N LYS A 261 -23.82 -3.59 -38.85
CA LYS A 261 -25.12 -4.16 -39.20
C LYS A 261 -25.41 -5.35 -38.29
N LEU A 262 -26.65 -5.41 -37.80
CA LEU A 262 -27.09 -6.48 -36.92
C LEU A 262 -27.10 -7.82 -37.65
N LYS A 263 -26.37 -8.80 -37.10
CA LYS A 263 -26.31 -10.18 -37.61
C LYS A 263 -27.17 -11.13 -36.78
N ASP A 264 -27.06 -11.03 -35.45
CA ASP A 264 -27.77 -11.91 -34.52
C ASP A 264 -28.11 -11.18 -33.22
N THR A 265 -29.16 -11.65 -32.54
CA THR A 265 -29.62 -11.12 -31.26
C THR A 265 -30.03 -12.24 -30.31
N TYR A 266 -29.59 -12.12 -29.06
CA TYR A 266 -29.98 -13.06 -28.01
C TYR A 266 -30.43 -12.31 -26.77
N LEU A 267 -31.55 -12.72 -26.16
CA LEU A 267 -32.14 -12.07 -24.98
C LEU A 267 -32.16 -13.03 -23.79
N ILE A 268 -31.66 -12.56 -22.65
CA ILE A 268 -31.81 -13.17 -21.34
C ILE A 268 -32.79 -12.31 -20.54
N GLU A 269 -33.97 -12.85 -20.25
CA GLU A 269 -34.99 -12.16 -19.46
C GLU A 269 -34.50 -11.97 -18.01
N LEU A 270 -34.57 -10.72 -17.54
CA LEU A 270 -34.30 -10.33 -16.16
C LEU A 270 -35.04 -9.02 -15.87
N ILE A 271 -35.36 -8.78 -14.60
CA ILE A 271 -36.20 -7.67 -14.15
C ILE A 271 -35.36 -6.72 -13.30
N ASP A 272 -35.61 -5.42 -13.42
CA ASP A 272 -34.99 -4.35 -12.62
C ASP A 272 -33.45 -4.27 -12.72
N GLY A 273 -32.90 -4.66 -13.88
CA GLY A 273 -31.48 -4.57 -14.18
C GLY A 273 -30.94 -3.15 -14.03
N ARG A 274 -29.82 -2.99 -13.33
CA ARG A 274 -29.14 -1.70 -13.13
C ARG A 274 -27.81 -1.62 -13.84
N LYS A 275 -26.99 -2.67 -13.77
CA LYS A 275 -25.61 -2.63 -14.27
C LYS A 275 -25.06 -4.02 -14.61
N ILE A 276 -24.18 -4.08 -15.61
CA ILE A 276 -23.46 -5.26 -16.09
C ILE A 276 -22.02 -5.22 -15.56
N CYS A 277 -21.50 -6.36 -15.12
CA CYS A 277 -20.10 -6.54 -14.73
C CYS A 277 -19.57 -7.85 -15.30
N ILE A 278 -18.27 -7.88 -15.63
CA ILE A 278 -17.56 -9.11 -16.01
C ILE A 278 -16.53 -9.39 -14.93
N ALA A 279 -16.57 -10.58 -14.34
CA ALA A 279 -15.65 -10.98 -13.27
C ALA A 279 -15.34 -12.48 -13.38
N HIS A 280 -14.05 -12.86 -13.34
CA HIS A 280 -13.58 -14.25 -13.53
C HIS A 280 -14.20 -14.97 -14.75
N GLY A 281 -14.21 -14.32 -15.91
CA GLY A 281 -14.77 -14.92 -17.13
C GLY A 281 -16.28 -15.17 -17.09
N GLN A 282 -17.01 -14.57 -16.14
CA GLN A 282 -18.46 -14.69 -15.99
C GLN A 282 -19.13 -13.33 -16.14
N VAL A 283 -20.32 -13.31 -16.74
CA VAL A 283 -21.16 -12.11 -16.83
C VAL A 283 -22.11 -12.07 -15.63
N VAL A 284 -22.07 -10.94 -14.92
CA VAL A 284 -22.88 -10.68 -13.73
C VAL A 284 -23.76 -9.45 -14.00
N VAL A 285 -25.06 -9.56 -13.73
CA VAL A 285 -25.99 -8.43 -13.80
C VAL A 285 -26.52 -8.15 -12.40
N VAL A 286 -26.39 -6.90 -11.96
CA VAL A 286 -26.92 -6.44 -10.68
C VAL A 286 -28.24 -5.73 -10.92
N SER A 287 -29.26 -6.13 -10.18
CA SER A 287 -30.61 -5.56 -10.24
C SER A 287 -31.03 -5.04 -8.88
N GLN A 288 -31.85 -3.99 -8.86
CA GLN A 288 -32.42 -3.46 -7.63
C GLN A 288 -33.83 -2.96 -7.88
N ASN A 289 -34.78 -3.57 -7.15
CA ASN A 289 -36.20 -3.23 -7.23
C ASN A 289 -36.54 -1.95 -6.45
N GLU A 290 -37.81 -1.52 -6.51
CA GLU A 290 -38.29 -0.32 -5.80
C GLU A 290 -38.20 -0.45 -4.27
N ASP A 291 -38.30 -1.67 -3.73
CA ASP A 291 -38.15 -1.97 -2.30
C ASP A 291 -36.68 -2.01 -1.83
N LEU A 292 -35.73 -1.62 -2.70
CA LEU A 292 -34.28 -1.63 -2.45
C LEU A 292 -33.68 -3.02 -2.17
N LEU A 293 -34.37 -4.09 -2.56
CA LEU A 293 -33.83 -5.44 -2.61
C LEU A 293 -32.85 -5.55 -3.79
N THR A 294 -31.62 -5.94 -3.49
CA THR A 294 -30.59 -6.13 -4.53
C THR A 294 -30.47 -7.60 -4.88
N VAL A 295 -30.45 -7.88 -6.17
CA VAL A 295 -30.35 -9.23 -6.71
C VAL A 295 -29.17 -9.29 -7.67
N VAL A 296 -28.30 -10.28 -7.48
CA VAL A 296 -27.13 -10.53 -8.33
C VAL A 296 -27.41 -11.75 -9.20
N TYR A 297 -27.43 -11.56 -10.51
CA TYR A 297 -27.61 -12.60 -11.51
C TYR A 297 -26.26 -13.01 -12.10
N ARG A 298 -25.83 -14.25 -11.88
CA ARG A 298 -24.69 -14.85 -12.58
C ARG A 298 -25.18 -15.56 -13.82
N LEU A 299 -24.77 -15.10 -15.00
CA LEU A 299 -25.30 -15.55 -16.29
C LEU A 299 -24.35 -16.56 -16.96
N GLY A 300 -24.83 -17.78 -17.18
CA GLY A 300 -24.18 -18.74 -18.06
C GLY A 300 -24.68 -18.56 -19.49
N ILE A 301 -24.00 -17.71 -20.28
CA ILE A 301 -24.46 -17.31 -21.62
C ILE A 301 -24.61 -18.52 -22.55
N SER A 302 -23.66 -19.47 -22.50
CA SER A 302 -23.69 -20.69 -23.31
C SER A 302 -24.92 -21.57 -23.01
N ASN A 303 -25.34 -21.63 -21.74
CA ASN A 303 -26.36 -22.55 -21.25
C ASN A 303 -27.71 -21.86 -20.98
N GLN A 304 -27.79 -20.54 -21.20
CA GLN A 304 -29.00 -19.73 -21.08
C GLN A 304 -29.66 -19.81 -19.69
N LYS A 305 -28.86 -20.04 -18.66
CA LYS A 305 -29.31 -20.14 -17.27
C LYS A 305 -28.67 -19.03 -16.46
N HIS A 306 -29.42 -18.54 -15.48
CA HIS A 306 -28.89 -17.63 -14.49
C HIS A 306 -29.01 -18.25 -13.09
N LYS A 307 -28.02 -17.99 -12.26
CA LYS A 307 -28.09 -18.24 -10.82
C LYS A 307 -28.35 -16.90 -10.12
N VAL A 308 -29.22 -16.93 -9.11
CA VAL A 308 -29.69 -15.74 -8.41
C VAL A 308 -29.18 -15.77 -6.98
N THR A 309 -28.59 -14.66 -6.55
CA THR A 309 -28.17 -14.44 -5.17
C THR A 309 -28.77 -13.14 -4.67
N GLU A 310 -29.53 -13.21 -3.58
CA GLU A 310 -30.26 -12.06 -3.02
C GLU A 310 -29.48 -11.39 -1.89
N LEU A 311 -29.56 -10.07 -1.81
CA LEU A 311 -28.97 -9.25 -0.76
C LEU A 311 -30.01 -8.28 -0.19
N GLN A 312 -30.31 -8.45 1.09
CA GLN A 312 -31.14 -7.53 1.85
C GLN A 312 -30.26 -6.47 2.52
N ASN A 313 -30.19 -5.27 1.93
CA ASN A 313 -29.47 -4.13 2.51
C ASN A 313 -30.36 -2.90 2.75
N GLY A 314 -31.46 -2.73 2.00
CA GLY A 314 -32.37 -1.60 2.15
C GLY A 314 -31.74 -0.23 1.80
N GLU A 315 -30.62 -0.22 1.10
CA GLU A 315 -29.92 0.99 0.66
C GLU A 315 -29.92 1.09 -0.87
N LYS A 316 -29.92 2.31 -1.42
CA LYS A 316 -29.82 2.53 -2.86
C LYS A 316 -28.44 2.16 -3.38
N LEU A 317 -28.40 1.37 -4.45
CA LEU A 317 -27.17 1.03 -5.18
C LEU A 317 -26.65 2.28 -5.93
N ILE A 318 -25.41 2.64 -5.68
CA ILE A 318 -24.73 3.76 -6.35
C ILE A 318 -23.94 3.25 -7.56
N ASN A 319 -23.14 2.20 -7.38
CA ASN A 319 -22.34 1.63 -8.45
C ASN A 319 -21.97 0.16 -8.20
N CYS A 320 -21.58 -0.56 -9.24
CA CYS A 320 -20.89 -1.84 -9.13
C CYS A 320 -19.82 -2.00 -10.21
N PHE A 321 -18.75 -2.71 -9.88
CA PHE A 321 -17.61 -2.96 -10.76
C PHE A 321 -16.78 -4.14 -10.27
N GLU A 322 -15.94 -4.69 -11.14
CA GLU A 322 -15.00 -5.77 -10.79
C GLU A 322 -13.75 -5.20 -10.07
N ILE A 323 -13.32 -5.88 -9.00
CA ILE A 323 -12.07 -5.64 -8.28
C ILE A 323 -11.50 -6.96 -7.76
N ASN A 324 -10.25 -7.28 -8.13
CA ASN A 324 -9.57 -8.53 -7.78
C ASN A 324 -10.44 -9.79 -8.06
N GLY A 325 -11.18 -9.76 -9.17
CA GLY A 325 -12.08 -10.80 -9.64
C GLY A 325 -13.39 -10.94 -8.85
N LYS A 326 -13.62 -10.13 -7.82
CA LYS A 326 -14.92 -10.03 -7.14
C LYS A 326 -15.74 -8.87 -7.73
N VAL A 327 -17.05 -8.91 -7.58
CA VAL A 327 -17.92 -7.77 -7.89
C VAL A 327 -18.12 -6.95 -6.63
N LEU A 328 -17.67 -5.70 -6.63
CA LEU A 328 -17.94 -4.74 -5.58
C LEU A 328 -19.31 -4.11 -5.80
N LEU A 329 -20.15 -4.09 -4.75
CA LEU A 329 -21.46 -3.46 -4.71
C LEU A 329 -21.40 -2.26 -3.76
N ALA A 330 -21.44 -1.04 -4.32
CA ALA A 330 -21.39 0.21 -3.55
C ALA A 330 -22.80 0.77 -3.36
N PHE A 331 -23.24 0.83 -2.11
CA PHE A 331 -24.52 1.40 -1.71
C PHE A 331 -24.35 2.84 -1.21
N THR A 332 -25.39 3.42 -0.63
CA THR A 332 -25.35 4.82 -0.17
C THR A 332 -24.40 5.00 1.02
N ARG A 333 -24.25 4.00 1.91
CA ARG A 333 -23.35 4.09 3.09
C ARG A 333 -22.46 2.87 3.30
N SER A 334 -22.71 1.79 2.55
CA SER A 334 -22.07 0.50 2.74
C SER A 334 -21.49 -0.05 1.45
N ILE A 335 -20.46 -0.90 1.57
CA ILE A 335 -19.86 -1.65 0.47
C ILE A 335 -19.93 -3.14 0.79
N PHE A 336 -20.24 -3.96 -0.23
CA PHE A 336 -20.27 -5.42 -0.17
C PHE A 336 -19.47 -6.02 -1.32
N TYR A 337 -18.98 -7.25 -1.15
CA TYR A 337 -18.34 -8.02 -2.21
C TYR A 337 -19.15 -9.26 -2.56
N TYR A 338 -19.29 -9.53 -3.86
CA TYR A 338 -19.81 -10.77 -4.38
C TYR A 338 -18.68 -11.53 -5.08
N ASP A 339 -18.42 -12.76 -4.64
CA ASP A 339 -17.47 -13.66 -5.29
C ASP A 339 -18.22 -14.56 -6.29
N PRO A 340 -17.99 -14.42 -7.61
CA PRO A 340 -18.70 -15.20 -8.63
C PRO A 340 -18.36 -16.70 -8.58
N VAL A 341 -17.21 -17.07 -8.00
CA VAL A 341 -16.74 -18.46 -7.93
C VAL A 341 -17.43 -19.20 -6.79
N SER A 342 -17.39 -18.63 -5.58
CA SER A 342 -18.06 -19.22 -4.41
C SER A 342 -19.57 -18.94 -4.37
N ASP A 343 -20.03 -17.94 -5.13
CA ASP A 343 -21.41 -17.44 -5.14
C ASP A 343 -21.88 -16.99 -3.76
N ILE A 344 -20.98 -16.34 -3.03
CA ILE A 344 -21.22 -15.81 -1.68
C ILE A 344 -21.05 -14.30 -1.72
N ILE A 345 -21.99 -13.60 -1.08
CA ILE A 345 -21.84 -12.18 -0.75
C ILE A 345 -21.18 -12.10 0.63
N GLY A 346 -20.02 -11.43 0.70
CA GLY A 346 -19.21 -11.28 1.91
C GLY A 346 -18.50 -9.93 1.96
N GLY A 347 -17.72 -9.70 3.01
CA GLY A 347 -16.96 -8.45 3.19
C GLY A 347 -17.85 -7.20 3.19
N ARG A 348 -18.56 -6.95 4.30
CA ARG A 348 -19.35 -5.73 4.49
C ARG A 348 -18.57 -4.73 5.32
N TRP A 349 -18.52 -3.49 4.86
CA TRP A 349 -18.06 -2.38 5.68
C TRP A 349 -18.80 -1.08 5.36
N ASN A 350 -18.86 -0.18 6.35
CA ASN A 350 -19.53 1.10 6.25
C ASN A 350 -18.50 2.22 6.10
N ILE A 351 -18.86 3.24 5.33
CA ILE A 351 -17.99 4.39 5.05
C ILE A 351 -18.19 5.49 6.09
N GLY A 352 -19.41 5.64 6.62
CA GLY A 352 -19.82 6.76 7.49
C GLY A 352 -20.69 7.75 6.71
N PRO A 353 -20.11 8.68 5.93
CA PRO A 353 -20.84 9.60 5.07
C PRO A 353 -21.52 8.91 3.89
N GLN A 354 -22.43 9.65 3.26
CA GLN A 354 -23.13 9.17 2.06
C GLN A 354 -22.24 9.24 0.83
N ILE A 355 -22.17 8.13 0.11
CA ILE A 355 -21.45 7.99 -1.15
C ILE A 355 -22.25 8.68 -2.26
N LYS A 356 -21.55 9.49 -3.06
CA LYS A 356 -22.07 10.07 -4.30
C LYS A 356 -21.49 9.35 -5.52
N ILE A 357 -20.16 9.16 -5.54
CA ILE A 357 -19.44 8.47 -6.61
C ILE A 357 -18.56 7.40 -5.96
N CYS A 358 -18.51 6.21 -6.57
CA CYS A 358 -17.61 5.13 -6.16
C CYS A 358 -17.08 4.42 -7.40
N GLY A 359 -15.79 4.13 -7.45
CA GLY A 359 -15.14 3.39 -8.54
C GLY A 359 -13.75 2.90 -8.14
N LYS A 360 -13.07 2.17 -9.02
CA LYS A 360 -11.70 1.71 -8.77
C LYS A 360 -10.65 2.66 -9.32
N LEU A 361 -9.58 2.89 -8.56
CA LEU A 361 -8.35 3.54 -9.07
C LEU A 361 -7.42 2.54 -9.72
N ASN A 362 -7.35 1.34 -9.14
CA ASN A 362 -6.65 0.17 -9.64
C ASN A 362 -7.37 -1.08 -9.09
N ASN A 363 -6.82 -2.27 -9.29
CA ASN A 363 -7.46 -3.50 -8.80
C ASN A 363 -7.41 -3.68 -7.27
N SER A 364 -6.88 -2.73 -6.49
CA SER A 364 -6.75 -2.84 -5.02
C SER A 364 -7.26 -1.63 -4.23
N ILE A 365 -7.52 -0.51 -4.90
CA ILE A 365 -7.93 0.76 -4.28
C ILE A 365 -9.24 1.25 -4.89
N ILE A 366 -10.12 1.69 -3.99
CA ILE A 366 -11.43 2.25 -4.28
C ILE A 366 -11.37 3.76 -4.02
N LEU A 367 -11.85 4.55 -4.97
CA LEU A 367 -12.11 5.97 -4.77
C LEU A 367 -13.58 6.17 -4.45
N VAL A 368 -13.83 6.94 -3.39
CA VAL A 368 -15.17 7.38 -2.97
C VAL A 368 -15.19 8.90 -2.95
N VAL A 369 -16.19 9.48 -3.61
CA VAL A 369 -16.56 10.89 -3.43
C VAL A 369 -17.85 10.93 -2.62
N THR A 370 -17.84 11.66 -1.51
CA THR A 370 -19.03 11.81 -0.66
C THR A 370 -20.00 12.85 -1.21
N GLN A 371 -21.22 12.90 -0.68
CA GLN A 371 -22.18 13.96 -1.00
C GLN A 371 -21.68 15.37 -0.64
N MET A 372 -20.75 15.48 0.31
CA MET A 372 -20.13 16.76 0.70
C MET A 372 -18.90 17.12 -0.15
N GLY A 373 -18.56 16.29 -1.15
CA GLY A 373 -17.42 16.53 -2.04
C GLY A 373 -16.07 16.11 -1.46
N SER A 374 -16.02 15.41 -0.31
CA SER A 374 -14.76 14.85 0.18
C SER A 374 -14.35 13.64 -0.65
N ILE A 375 -13.08 13.60 -1.04
CA ILE A 375 -12.48 12.51 -1.83
C ILE A 375 -11.75 11.60 -0.86
N ARG A 376 -12.03 10.30 -0.91
CA ARG A 376 -11.47 9.28 -0.02
C ARG A 376 -10.94 8.09 -0.82
N PHE A 377 -9.72 7.63 -0.49
CA PHE A 377 -9.16 6.40 -1.05
C PHE A 377 -9.20 5.30 0.01
N TYR A 378 -9.78 4.16 -0.34
CA TYR A 378 -9.88 2.98 0.52
C TYR A 378 -9.17 1.78 -0.09
N SER A 379 -8.54 0.93 0.74
CA SER A 379 -8.15 -0.42 0.30
C SER A 379 -9.38 -1.32 0.10
N GLU A 380 -9.18 -2.49 -0.53
CA GLU A 380 -10.24 -3.51 -0.74
C GLU A 380 -11.02 -3.83 0.56
N TYR A 381 -10.39 -3.85 1.73
CA TYR A 381 -11.08 -4.17 2.99
C TYR A 381 -11.47 -2.95 3.83
N GLY A 382 -11.47 -1.77 3.22
CA GLY A 382 -11.99 -0.54 3.81
C GLY A 382 -11.04 0.12 4.81
N ASN A 383 -9.72 -0.06 4.68
CA ASN A 383 -8.75 0.80 5.36
C ASN A 383 -8.66 2.14 4.63
N LEU A 384 -8.73 3.24 5.38
CA LEU A 384 -8.60 4.58 4.80
C LEU A 384 -7.13 4.86 4.50
N LEU A 385 -6.83 5.18 3.23
CA LEU A 385 -5.50 5.57 2.79
C LEU A 385 -5.40 7.10 2.71
N PHE A 386 -6.40 7.76 2.14
CA PHE A 386 -6.36 9.20 1.87
C PHE A 386 -7.72 9.84 2.03
N VAL A 387 -7.76 11.09 2.51
CA VAL A 387 -8.96 11.95 2.58
C VAL A 387 -8.60 13.42 2.37
N THR A 388 -9.44 14.19 1.67
CA THR A 388 -9.22 15.63 1.44
C THR A 388 -9.71 16.52 2.59
N ALA A 389 -10.89 16.25 3.16
CA ALA A 389 -11.46 16.97 4.30
C ALA A 389 -12.34 16.01 5.13
N SER A 390 -12.34 16.18 6.46
CA SER A 390 -13.23 15.43 7.34
C SER A 390 -14.64 16.01 7.22
N ASP A 391 -15.64 15.14 7.01
CA ASP A 391 -17.04 15.55 6.94
C ASP A 391 -17.61 15.91 8.34
N ASP A 392 -16.85 15.67 9.42
CA ASP A 392 -17.27 15.90 10.81
C ASP A 392 -16.89 17.31 11.34
N ASP A 393 -16.06 18.06 10.60
CA ASP A 393 -15.61 19.41 10.99
C ASP A 393 -16.63 20.49 10.57
N GLU A 394 -17.89 20.36 11.01
CA GLU A 394 -18.96 21.34 10.75
C GLU A 394 -18.71 22.73 11.39
N GLY A 395 -17.61 22.92 12.14
CA GLY A 395 -17.36 24.11 12.96
C GLY A 395 -16.08 24.92 12.66
N GLN A 396 -15.21 24.51 11.72
CA GLN A 396 -13.94 25.21 11.46
C GLN A 396 -13.64 25.49 9.96
N SER A 397 -14.65 25.51 9.09
CA SER A 397 -14.47 25.88 7.68
C SER A 397 -14.30 27.40 7.48
N ASN A 398 -13.26 27.98 8.07
CA ASN A 398 -12.67 29.25 7.61
C ASN A 398 -11.53 29.02 6.61
N ASP A 399 -11.13 27.76 6.37
CA ASP A 399 -10.25 27.39 5.26
C ASP A 399 -11.14 27.20 4.01
N GLY A 400 -11.06 28.13 3.05
CA GLY A 400 -11.91 28.21 1.85
C GLY A 400 -11.87 27.02 0.89
N TYR A 401 -12.31 25.83 1.32
CA TYR A 401 -12.59 24.70 0.45
C TYR A 401 -13.91 24.95 -0.30
N GLU A 402 -13.82 25.21 -1.60
CA GLU A 402 -14.99 25.19 -2.48
C GLU A 402 -15.53 23.75 -2.55
N VAL A 403 -16.83 23.59 -2.23
CA VAL A 403 -17.52 22.30 -2.37
C VAL A 403 -17.79 22.08 -3.85
N TYR A 404 -17.05 21.17 -4.47
CA TYR A 404 -17.21 20.85 -5.89
C TYR A 404 -18.25 19.76 -6.13
N ASP A 405 -19.08 19.99 -7.13
CA ASP A 405 -20.08 19.04 -7.61
C ASP A 405 -19.45 18.08 -8.62
N TYR A 406 -18.70 17.09 -8.13
CA TYR A 406 -18.03 16.10 -8.97
C TYR A 406 -19.02 15.20 -9.72
N SER A 407 -18.70 14.83 -10.96
CA SER A 407 -19.56 14.04 -11.85
C SER A 407 -18.98 12.67 -12.21
N GLY A 408 -17.66 12.55 -12.35
CA GLY A 408 -17.00 11.30 -12.69
C GLY A 408 -15.48 11.39 -12.60
N PHE A 409 -14.81 10.25 -12.74
CA PHE A 409 -13.34 10.19 -12.70
C PHE A 409 -12.79 9.03 -13.52
N THR A 410 -11.50 9.10 -13.85
CA THR A 410 -10.74 7.97 -14.40
C THR A 410 -9.29 8.05 -13.92
N CYS A 411 -8.63 6.89 -13.78
CA CYS A 411 -7.25 6.79 -13.35
C CYS A 411 -6.48 5.90 -14.33
N VAL A 412 -5.34 6.39 -14.83
CA VAL A 412 -4.44 5.64 -15.72
C VAL A 412 -3.01 5.97 -15.36
N ASP A 413 -2.15 4.93 -15.31
CA ASP A 413 -0.76 5.06 -14.88
C ASP A 413 -0.72 5.65 -13.46
N LYS A 414 -0.29 6.91 -13.33
CA LYS A 414 -0.21 7.65 -12.06
C LYS A 414 -0.95 8.98 -12.10
N ILE A 415 -1.90 9.10 -13.04
CA ILE A 415 -2.68 10.31 -13.29
C ILE A 415 -4.15 9.99 -13.03
N LEU A 416 -4.74 10.67 -12.04
CA LEU A 416 -6.17 10.65 -11.76
C LEU A 416 -6.80 11.93 -12.29
N VAL A 417 -7.85 11.78 -13.10
CA VAL A 417 -8.66 12.89 -13.61
C VAL A 417 -10.03 12.83 -12.96
N ILE A 418 -10.45 13.90 -12.29
CA ILE A 418 -11.78 14.02 -11.69
C ILE A 418 -12.49 15.22 -12.31
N ALA A 419 -13.72 15.04 -12.80
CA ALA A 419 -14.49 16.11 -13.44
C ALA A 419 -15.67 16.58 -12.59
N THR A 420 -16.17 17.76 -12.90
CA THR A 420 -17.32 18.40 -12.25
C THR A 420 -18.44 18.72 -13.23
N HIS A 421 -19.66 18.87 -12.70
CA HIS A 421 -20.81 19.38 -13.45
C HIS A 421 -20.65 20.85 -13.89
N GLY A 422 -19.61 21.56 -13.40
CA GLY A 422 -19.29 22.94 -13.75
C GLY A 422 -18.43 23.10 -15.01
N GLY A 423 -17.95 22.00 -15.61
CA GLY A 423 -17.01 22.02 -16.73
C GLY A 423 -15.55 22.14 -16.34
N GLU A 424 -15.28 22.02 -15.05
CA GLU A 424 -13.93 21.99 -14.49
C GLU A 424 -13.50 20.53 -14.29
N TYR A 425 -12.20 20.29 -14.35
CA TYR A 425 -11.61 19.01 -14.02
C TYR A 425 -10.26 19.19 -13.32
N GLU A 426 -9.97 18.25 -12.43
CA GLU A 426 -8.77 18.19 -11.62
C GLU A 426 -7.85 17.09 -12.15
N LEU A 427 -6.57 17.41 -12.33
CA LEU A 427 -5.50 16.46 -12.62
C LEU A 427 -4.65 16.23 -11.37
N TRP A 428 -4.61 14.98 -10.94
CA TRP A 428 -3.90 14.52 -9.76
C TRP A 428 -2.71 13.65 -10.17
N ASP A 429 -1.50 14.07 -9.80
CA ASP A 429 -0.33 13.20 -9.83
C ASP A 429 -0.26 12.36 -8.57
N LEU A 430 0.06 11.08 -8.73
CA LEU A 430 0.03 10.10 -7.67
C LEU A 430 1.39 9.43 -7.48
N TRP A 431 1.72 9.12 -6.22
CA TRP A 431 2.65 8.08 -5.86
C TRP A 431 2.00 6.72 -6.07
N GLU A 432 2.69 5.79 -6.71
CA GLU A 432 2.31 4.38 -6.79
C GLU A 432 3.36 3.53 -6.06
N GLU A 433 2.91 2.55 -5.29
CA GLU A 433 3.78 1.57 -4.65
C GLU A 433 4.40 0.59 -5.65
N LEU A 434 5.71 0.39 -5.52
CA LEU A 434 6.45 -0.66 -6.21
C LEU A 434 6.69 -1.83 -5.22
N PRO A 435 6.03 -2.99 -5.39
CA PRO A 435 6.10 -4.09 -4.43
C PRO A 435 7.53 -4.60 -4.19
N GLN A 436 7.95 -4.64 -2.93
CA GLN A 436 9.25 -5.17 -2.51
C GLN A 436 9.18 -6.67 -2.17
N SER A 437 10.35 -7.31 -2.05
CA SER A 437 10.43 -8.71 -1.62
C SER A 437 10.62 -8.74 -0.10
N PHE A 438 9.68 -9.34 0.62
CA PHE A 438 9.71 -9.47 2.09
C PHE A 438 10.13 -10.88 2.54
N SER A 439 10.70 -11.67 1.63
CA SER A 439 11.12 -13.05 1.86
C SER A 439 12.58 -13.16 2.34
N ASP A 440 13.15 -12.07 2.88
CA ASP A 440 14.43 -12.13 3.60
C ASP A 440 14.18 -12.20 5.11
N ASN A 441 14.20 -13.42 5.67
CA ASN A 441 13.91 -13.62 7.09
C ASN A 441 14.90 -12.93 8.05
N ARG A 442 15.97 -12.30 7.55
CA ARG A 442 17.03 -11.68 8.37
C ARG A 442 17.01 -10.17 8.36
N PHE A 443 16.36 -9.54 7.38
CA PHE A 443 16.40 -8.09 7.21
C PHE A 443 14.99 -7.57 6.95
N GLN A 444 14.72 -6.39 7.47
CA GLN A 444 13.43 -5.72 7.29
C GLN A 444 13.22 -5.35 5.82
N CYS A 445 11.98 -5.50 5.35
CA CYS A 445 11.57 -5.08 4.03
C CYS A 445 11.47 -3.55 3.96
N GLY A 446 12.05 -2.96 2.92
CA GLY A 446 11.83 -1.55 2.60
C GLY A 446 10.45 -1.29 2.02
N TYR A 447 10.09 -0.01 1.93
CA TYR A 447 8.91 0.46 1.21
C TYR A 447 9.33 1.42 0.09
N ALA A 448 8.81 1.24 -1.12
CA ALA A 448 9.20 2.03 -2.29
C ALA A 448 7.98 2.58 -3.04
N LEU A 449 8.06 3.84 -3.42
CA LEU A 449 7.04 4.57 -4.17
C LEU A 449 7.66 5.20 -5.43
N GLN A 450 6.86 5.40 -6.47
CA GLN A 450 7.25 6.09 -7.68
C GLN A 450 6.16 7.07 -8.15
N ASP A 451 6.55 8.23 -8.66
CA ASP A 451 5.64 9.21 -9.27
C ASP A 451 5.68 9.19 -10.81
N SER A 452 4.90 10.10 -11.42
CA SER A 452 4.83 10.33 -12.87
C SER A 452 6.09 10.99 -13.45
N ASN A 453 6.93 11.60 -12.60
CA ASN A 453 8.18 12.26 -12.96
C ASN A 453 9.41 11.34 -12.85
N ASN A 454 9.20 10.03 -12.61
CA ASN A 454 10.24 9.04 -12.39
C ASN A 454 11.11 9.28 -11.15
N ASN A 455 10.59 10.01 -10.16
CA ASN A 455 11.17 10.04 -8.83
C ASN A 455 10.81 8.73 -8.12
N ILE A 456 11.79 8.16 -7.41
CA ILE A 456 11.64 6.96 -6.60
C ILE A 456 11.85 7.37 -5.15
N ALA A 457 10.85 7.20 -4.30
CA ALA A 457 10.96 7.43 -2.87
C ALA A 457 11.12 6.10 -2.14
N ILE A 458 12.17 5.97 -1.32
CA ILE A 458 12.47 4.75 -0.56
C ILE A 458 12.43 5.08 0.92
N TYR A 459 11.70 4.25 1.65
CA TYR A 459 11.71 4.20 3.10
C TYR A 459 12.36 2.90 3.56
N SER A 460 13.35 3.05 4.44
CA SER A 460 13.99 1.96 5.16
C SER A 460 13.93 2.30 6.65
N PRO A 461 13.44 1.41 7.52
CA PRO A 461 13.47 1.70 8.94
C PRO A 461 14.93 1.82 9.42
N PRO A 462 15.24 2.79 10.30
CA PRO A 462 16.60 2.96 10.79
C PRO A 462 17.01 1.75 11.63
N ILE A 463 18.14 1.13 11.28
CA ILE A 463 18.76 0.04 12.04
C ILE A 463 19.33 0.58 13.36
N ASP A 464 19.83 1.83 13.36
CA ASP A 464 20.37 2.52 14.54
C ASP A 464 19.50 3.71 14.96
N SER A 465 19.01 3.66 16.19
CA SER A 465 18.16 4.68 16.83
C SER A 465 18.80 6.07 17.02
N SER A 466 20.07 6.25 16.62
CA SER A 466 20.84 7.49 16.78
C SER A 466 20.61 8.51 15.66
N THR A 467 20.01 8.11 14.53
CA THR A 467 19.69 9.01 13.43
C THR A 467 18.18 9.08 13.21
N SER A 468 17.61 10.24 13.52
CA SER A 468 16.21 10.60 13.26
C SER A 468 15.97 10.81 11.75
N GLN A 469 16.23 9.81 10.92
CA GLN A 469 15.93 9.88 9.49
C GLN A 469 14.48 9.44 9.26
N HIS A 470 13.56 10.35 9.58
CA HIS A 470 12.12 10.22 9.34
C HIS A 470 11.72 10.53 7.88
N PHE A 471 12.65 10.39 6.93
CA PHE A 471 12.49 10.89 5.57
C PHE A 471 12.42 9.75 4.57
N LEU A 472 11.45 9.86 3.66
CA LEU A 472 11.46 9.14 2.39
C LEU A 472 12.63 9.69 1.55
N ASN A 473 13.63 8.86 1.28
CA ASN A 473 14.76 9.24 0.46
C ASN A 473 14.35 9.21 -1.00
N THR A 474 14.37 10.36 -1.67
CA THR A 474 14.01 10.47 -3.08
C THR A 474 15.22 10.38 -3.98
N ILE A 475 15.13 9.51 -4.97
CA ILE A 475 16.15 9.22 -5.97
C ILE A 475 15.55 9.52 -7.35
N LYS A 476 16.35 10.16 -8.21
CA LYS A 476 15.99 10.37 -9.62
C LYS A 476 16.64 9.31 -10.49
N LEU A 477 15.91 8.82 -11.48
CA LEU A 477 16.49 7.98 -12.52
C LEU A 477 17.58 8.75 -13.29
N PRO A 478 18.62 8.05 -13.78
CA PRO A 478 19.69 8.64 -14.60
C PRO A 478 19.26 8.88 -16.06
N THR A 479 17.98 8.65 -16.39
CA THR A 479 17.42 8.85 -17.73
C THR A 479 17.02 10.31 -17.93
N ALA A 480 17.35 10.89 -19.09
CA ALA A 480 16.87 12.24 -19.42
C ALA A 480 15.34 12.29 -19.53
N THR A 481 14.73 11.28 -20.15
CA THR A 481 13.32 11.32 -20.56
C THR A 481 12.31 11.05 -19.44
N ILE A 482 11.07 11.56 -19.59
CA ILE A 482 9.97 11.34 -18.63
C ILE A 482 9.10 10.10 -18.94
N ASN A 483 9.20 9.50 -20.13
CA ASN A 483 8.40 8.34 -20.55
C ASN A 483 8.87 6.97 -19.99
N ASN A 484 9.51 6.90 -18.83
CA ASN A 484 9.95 5.60 -18.31
C ASN A 484 8.78 4.82 -17.73
N CYS A 485 8.59 3.60 -18.22
CA CYS A 485 7.73 2.61 -17.59
C CYS A 485 8.57 1.75 -16.64
N ILE A 486 8.68 2.17 -15.37
CA ILE A 486 9.33 1.36 -14.34
C ILE A 486 8.34 0.27 -13.92
N SER A 487 8.58 -0.95 -14.38
CA SER A 487 7.70 -2.10 -14.08
C SER A 487 8.13 -2.84 -12.82
N LEU A 488 9.44 -2.86 -12.54
CA LEU A 488 10.03 -3.56 -11.41
C LEU A 488 11.06 -2.66 -10.73
N LEU A 489 11.02 -2.63 -9.39
CA LEU A 489 12.05 -2.06 -8.56
C LEU A 489 12.24 -2.93 -7.33
N LYS A 490 13.48 -3.32 -7.05
CA LYS A 490 13.83 -4.11 -5.87
C LYS A 490 15.00 -3.45 -5.16
N VAL A 491 14.78 -3.11 -3.89
CA VAL A 491 15.85 -2.68 -2.97
C VAL A 491 16.46 -3.93 -2.35
N ASN A 492 17.79 -3.99 -2.28
CA ASN A 492 18.44 -5.13 -1.64
C ASN A 492 18.28 -5.07 -0.10
N PRO A 493 18.35 -6.21 0.60
CA PRO A 493 18.06 -6.28 2.04
C PRO A 493 18.97 -5.42 2.93
N THR A 494 20.18 -5.07 2.45
CA THR A 494 21.13 -4.22 3.17
C THR A 494 20.98 -2.73 2.84
N PHE A 495 20.03 -2.35 1.99
CA PHE A 495 19.83 -0.97 1.51
C PHE A 495 21.08 -0.33 0.89
N LYS A 496 21.91 -1.14 0.22
CA LYS A 496 23.15 -0.71 -0.47
C LYS A 496 22.99 -0.64 -1.98
N MET A 497 22.10 -1.44 -2.54
CA MET A 497 21.86 -1.49 -3.98
C MET A 497 20.37 -1.50 -4.29
N ILE A 498 20.03 -0.88 -5.42
CA ILE A 498 18.68 -0.88 -5.99
C ILE A 498 18.78 -1.42 -7.40
N ALA A 499 17.89 -2.34 -7.76
CA ALA A 499 17.65 -2.75 -9.14
C ALA A 499 16.37 -2.10 -9.63
N VAL A 500 16.41 -1.44 -10.80
CA VAL A 500 15.26 -0.82 -11.44
C VAL A 500 15.20 -1.29 -12.89
N TYR A 501 14.06 -1.83 -13.30
CA TYR A 501 13.85 -2.26 -14.68
C TYR A 501 12.89 -1.31 -15.41
N VAL A 502 13.39 -0.66 -16.46
CA VAL A 502 12.63 0.24 -17.33
C VAL A 502 12.16 -0.55 -18.55
N ALA A 503 10.92 -1.02 -18.48
CA ALA A 503 10.42 -2.05 -19.39
C ALA A 503 10.27 -1.58 -20.85
N ASN A 504 9.80 -0.35 -21.06
CA ASN A 504 9.60 0.19 -22.41
C ASN A 504 10.91 0.51 -23.15
N LYS A 505 12.05 0.40 -22.45
CA LYS A 505 13.39 0.57 -23.01
C LYS A 505 14.24 -0.70 -22.92
N SER A 506 13.71 -1.77 -22.31
CA SER A 506 14.45 -3.02 -22.04
C SER A 506 15.79 -2.79 -21.33
N VAL A 507 15.80 -1.93 -20.30
CA VAL A 507 17.01 -1.55 -19.56
C VAL A 507 16.90 -1.94 -18.08
N LEU A 508 17.91 -2.66 -17.59
CA LEU A 508 18.16 -2.88 -16.17
C LEU A 508 19.16 -1.83 -15.66
N LEU A 509 18.73 -1.03 -14.70
CA LEU A 509 19.56 -0.07 -13.98
C LEU A 509 19.88 -0.61 -12.59
N LEU A 510 21.15 -0.56 -12.20
CA LEU A 510 21.58 -0.81 -10.82
C LEU A 510 22.12 0.49 -10.23
N GLN A 511 21.64 0.87 -9.05
CA GLN A 511 22.20 1.98 -8.30
C GLN A 511 22.95 1.45 -7.09
N ASN A 512 24.17 1.93 -6.89
CA ASN A 512 24.86 1.79 -5.62
C ASN A 512 24.53 3.03 -4.76
N LEU A 513 23.87 2.80 -3.62
CA LEU A 513 23.43 3.85 -2.68
C LEU A 513 24.56 4.43 -1.84
N GLU A 514 25.66 3.69 -1.64
CA GLU A 514 26.83 4.17 -0.89
C GLU A 514 27.67 5.15 -1.73
N THR A 515 27.81 4.88 -3.04
CA THR A 515 28.59 5.72 -3.96
C THR A 515 27.73 6.68 -4.79
N ASN A 516 26.41 6.52 -4.75
CA ASN A 516 25.43 7.22 -5.59
C ASN A 516 25.74 7.10 -7.10
N THR A 517 26.21 5.93 -7.54
CA THR A 517 26.53 5.64 -8.94
C THR A 517 25.47 4.75 -9.58
N TRP A 518 25.19 4.99 -10.86
CA TRP A 518 24.26 4.21 -11.67
C TRP A 518 25.00 3.37 -12.70
N PHE A 519 24.61 2.11 -12.83
CA PHE A 519 25.05 1.15 -13.82
C PHE A 519 23.86 0.78 -14.72
N CYS A 520 24.09 0.59 -16.01
CA CYS A 520 23.04 0.43 -17.02
C CYS A 520 23.35 -0.75 -17.93
N PHE A 521 22.48 -1.76 -17.90
CA PHE A 521 22.50 -2.94 -18.78
C PHE A 521 21.31 -2.86 -19.74
N ARG A 522 21.56 -2.98 -21.04
CA ARG A 522 20.56 -2.82 -22.10
C ARG A 522 20.17 -4.18 -22.69
N ASP A 523 19.14 -4.17 -23.53
CA ASP A 523 18.71 -5.29 -24.35
C ASP A 523 18.30 -6.53 -23.53
N LEU A 524 17.63 -6.29 -22.40
CA LEU A 524 17.14 -7.33 -21.50
C LEU A 524 15.62 -7.23 -21.36
N THR A 525 14.92 -8.33 -21.62
CA THR A 525 13.48 -8.43 -21.37
C THR A 525 13.23 -9.15 -20.04
N ILE A 526 13.15 -8.39 -18.95
CA ILE A 526 12.92 -8.92 -17.59
C ILE A 526 11.41 -8.92 -17.30
N ILE A 527 10.89 -10.08 -16.91
CA ILE A 527 9.48 -10.25 -16.51
C ILE A 527 9.33 -10.04 -15.00
N ASP A 528 10.26 -10.57 -14.21
CA ASP A 528 10.28 -10.43 -12.75
C ASP A 528 11.72 -10.54 -12.21
N MET A 529 12.00 -9.98 -11.03
CA MET A 529 13.32 -10.03 -10.40
C MET A 529 13.26 -9.99 -8.87
N HIS A 530 14.18 -10.71 -8.23
CA HIS A 530 14.30 -10.77 -6.77
C HIS A 530 15.76 -10.78 -6.32
N TRP A 531 16.07 -10.06 -5.24
CA TRP A 531 17.38 -10.15 -4.60
C TRP A 531 17.52 -11.45 -3.83
N LEU A 532 18.66 -12.11 -3.99
CA LEU A 532 19.12 -13.25 -3.21
C LEU A 532 20.27 -12.78 -2.31
N GLY A 533 19.92 -12.32 -1.11
CA GLY A 533 20.85 -11.61 -0.23
C GLY A 533 21.31 -10.28 -0.82
N SER A 534 22.52 -9.84 -0.52
CA SER A 534 22.94 -8.46 -0.79
C SER A 534 23.51 -8.21 -2.19
N THR A 535 24.02 -9.24 -2.88
CA THR A 535 24.82 -9.07 -4.12
C THR A 535 24.38 -9.95 -5.28
N TYR A 536 23.36 -10.80 -5.10
CA TYR A 536 22.86 -11.67 -6.15
C TYR A 536 21.46 -11.24 -6.56
N LEU A 537 21.24 -11.05 -7.86
CA LEU A 537 19.94 -10.74 -8.42
C LEU A 537 19.48 -11.92 -9.26
N VAL A 538 18.31 -12.47 -8.94
CA VAL A 538 17.68 -13.53 -9.72
C VAL A 538 16.61 -12.89 -10.61
N CYS A 539 16.66 -13.13 -11.91
CA CYS A 539 15.77 -12.54 -12.91
C CYS A 539 15.08 -13.64 -13.71
N HIS A 540 13.77 -13.49 -13.93
CA HIS A 540 13.03 -14.20 -14.97
C HIS A 540 13.13 -13.39 -16.26
N ILE A 541 13.85 -13.95 -17.24
CA ILE A 541 14.17 -13.30 -18.50
C ILE A 541 13.45 -14.01 -19.63
N LYS A 542 12.91 -13.23 -20.55
CA LYS A 542 12.48 -13.70 -21.86
C LYS A 542 13.61 -13.51 -22.87
N GLN A 543 14.01 -14.59 -23.51
CA GLN A 543 15.05 -14.57 -24.54
C GLN A 543 14.49 -14.20 -25.92
N GLU A 544 15.38 -13.94 -26.86
CA GLU A 544 15.06 -13.62 -28.27
C GLU A 544 14.38 -14.76 -29.02
N ASP A 545 14.52 -16.01 -28.57
CA ASP A 545 13.81 -17.17 -29.14
C ASP A 545 12.42 -17.39 -28.50
N CYS A 546 11.93 -16.39 -27.78
CA CYS A 546 10.75 -16.42 -26.92
C CYS A 546 10.80 -17.46 -25.78
N SER A 547 11.93 -18.12 -25.54
CA SER A 547 12.09 -19.00 -24.38
C SER A 547 12.14 -18.18 -23.09
N HIS A 548 11.77 -18.83 -21.99
CA HIS A 548 11.80 -18.23 -20.66
C HIS A 548 12.88 -18.92 -19.82
N VAL A 549 13.73 -18.11 -19.19
CA VAL A 549 14.79 -18.59 -18.31
C VAL A 549 14.80 -17.86 -16.98
N VAL A 550 15.24 -18.53 -15.93
CA VAL A 550 15.53 -17.90 -14.64
C VAL A 550 17.04 -17.87 -14.47
N ARG A 551 17.64 -16.67 -14.44
CA ARG A 551 19.09 -16.46 -14.29
C ARG A 551 19.42 -15.82 -12.96
N CYS A 552 20.53 -16.22 -12.35
CA CYS A 552 21.11 -15.56 -11.18
C CYS A 552 22.41 -14.86 -11.59
N PHE A 553 22.50 -13.57 -11.31
CA PHE A 553 23.67 -12.73 -11.52
C PHE A 553 24.30 -12.33 -10.19
N ARG A 554 25.63 -12.25 -10.13
CA ARG A 554 26.38 -11.77 -8.97
C ARG A 554 27.01 -10.42 -9.28
N PHE A 555 26.46 -9.35 -8.72
CA PHE A 555 26.97 -8.00 -8.89
C PHE A 555 27.87 -7.59 -7.71
N PRO A 556 29.15 -7.26 -7.93
CA PRO A 556 29.99 -6.69 -6.90
C PRO A 556 29.51 -5.28 -6.52
N LEU A 557 29.78 -4.83 -5.28
CA LEU A 557 29.41 -3.49 -4.83
C LEU A 557 30.24 -2.38 -5.52
N GLN A 558 31.44 -2.70 -5.98
CA GLN A 558 32.38 -1.77 -6.62
C GLN A 558 32.87 -2.34 -7.95
N ASP A 559 33.33 -1.47 -8.85
CA ASP A 559 33.95 -1.82 -10.13
C ASP A 559 33.05 -2.67 -11.07
N LEU A 560 31.77 -2.32 -11.14
CA LEU A 560 30.82 -2.90 -12.10
C LEU A 560 31.11 -2.40 -13.52
N ASP A 561 31.37 -3.32 -14.43
CA ASP A 561 31.51 -3.15 -15.86
C ASP A 561 30.14 -3.35 -16.54
N THR A 562 29.64 -2.33 -17.21
CA THR A 562 28.31 -2.34 -17.85
C THR A 562 28.33 -2.83 -19.30
N SER A 563 29.48 -3.28 -19.81
CA SER A 563 29.60 -3.71 -21.21
C SER A 563 28.88 -5.02 -21.53
N ASP A 564 28.81 -5.95 -20.57
CA ASP A 564 28.20 -7.26 -20.75
C ASP A 564 27.72 -7.81 -19.40
N ILE A 565 26.41 -8.09 -19.29
CA ILE A 565 25.80 -8.62 -18.08
C ILE A 565 26.16 -10.09 -17.85
N ASP A 566 26.46 -10.85 -18.91
CA ASP A 566 26.75 -12.29 -18.81
C ASP A 566 28.08 -12.57 -18.09
N LYS A 567 28.95 -11.56 -17.97
CA LYS A 567 30.13 -11.60 -17.07
C LYS A 567 29.76 -11.87 -15.61
N TYR A 568 28.55 -11.53 -15.20
CA TYR A 568 28.04 -11.69 -13.84
C TYR A 568 27.16 -12.94 -13.68
N HIS A 569 26.91 -13.68 -14.75
CA HIS A 569 26.08 -14.88 -14.71
C HIS A 569 26.70 -15.97 -13.80
N LEU A 570 25.87 -16.52 -12.91
CA LEU A 570 26.27 -17.59 -11.98
C LEU A 570 25.49 -18.89 -12.19
N TRP A 571 24.19 -18.79 -12.50
CA TRP A 571 23.30 -19.93 -12.63
C TRP A 571 22.12 -19.60 -13.54
N GLU A 572 21.66 -20.61 -14.27
CA GLU A 572 20.50 -20.53 -15.15
C GLU A 572 19.64 -21.80 -14.99
N TYR A 573 18.32 -21.62 -15.08
CA TYR A 573 17.36 -22.68 -15.27
C TYR A 573 16.44 -22.33 -16.45
N GLU A 574 16.50 -23.16 -17.49
CA GLU A 574 15.65 -23.04 -18.67
C GLU A 574 14.35 -23.83 -18.46
N LEU A 575 13.22 -23.17 -18.72
CA LEU A 575 11.90 -23.78 -18.56
C LEU A 575 11.61 -24.73 -19.74
N PRO A 576 11.08 -25.94 -19.50
CA PRO A 576 10.62 -26.81 -20.57
C PRO A 576 9.56 -26.11 -21.45
N SER A 577 9.59 -26.33 -22.76
CA SER A 577 8.71 -25.64 -23.73
C SER A 577 7.20 -25.79 -23.51
N HIS A 578 6.77 -26.81 -22.76
CA HIS A 578 5.37 -27.06 -22.40
C HIS A 578 4.97 -26.46 -21.05
N GLU A 579 5.93 -25.94 -20.28
CA GLU A 579 5.72 -25.31 -19.00
C GLU A 579 5.79 -23.79 -19.13
N ARG A 580 4.87 -23.10 -18.45
CA ARG A 580 4.90 -21.65 -18.31
C ARG A 580 5.15 -21.33 -16.85
N LEU A 581 6.17 -20.53 -16.58
CA LEU A 581 6.41 -19.97 -15.26
C LEU A 581 5.34 -18.90 -14.98
N GLN A 582 4.60 -19.08 -13.89
CA GLN A 582 3.62 -18.12 -13.41
C GLN A 582 4.29 -17.06 -12.54
N THR A 583 5.06 -17.50 -11.54
CA THR A 583 5.84 -16.65 -10.64
C THR A 583 7.07 -17.40 -10.12
N PHE A 584 8.06 -16.67 -9.60
CA PHE A 584 9.13 -17.26 -8.80
C PHE A 584 9.39 -16.44 -7.55
N HIS A 585 9.93 -17.07 -6.52
CA HIS A 585 10.12 -16.46 -5.21
C HIS A 585 11.49 -16.84 -4.65
N VAL A 586 12.10 -15.93 -3.89
CA VAL A 586 13.42 -16.14 -3.28
C VAL A 586 13.29 -15.97 -1.77
N ASN A 587 13.52 -17.04 -1.01
CA ASN A 587 13.38 -17.04 0.46
C ASN A 587 14.75 -17.22 1.12
N THR A 588 15.21 -16.28 1.95
CA THR A 588 16.46 -16.46 2.71
C THR A 588 16.20 -17.21 4.02
N ALA A 589 17.17 -18.02 4.45
CA ALA A 589 17.07 -18.73 5.72
C ALA A 589 17.49 -17.84 6.88
N LEU A 590 16.69 -17.80 7.96
CA LEU A 590 17.05 -17.15 9.22
C LEU A 590 18.31 -17.79 9.83
N LYS A 591 18.29 -19.12 10.00
CA LYS A 591 19.39 -19.91 10.56
C LYS A 591 19.96 -20.82 9.49
N TYR A 592 21.27 -20.75 9.30
CA TYR A 592 21.95 -21.58 8.33
C TYR A 592 22.07 -23.02 8.78
N ARG A 593 21.58 -23.92 7.93
CA ARG A 593 21.69 -25.36 8.16
C ARG A 593 23.01 -25.88 7.60
N LEU A 594 23.89 -26.36 8.48
CA LEU A 594 25.14 -27.01 8.08
C LEU A 594 24.83 -28.31 7.31
N LEU A 595 25.42 -28.47 6.13
CA LEU A 595 25.30 -29.66 5.32
C LEU A 595 26.47 -30.61 5.60
N ARG A 596 26.17 -31.89 5.79
CA ARG A 596 27.20 -32.94 5.89
C ARG A 596 27.55 -33.42 4.49
N VAL A 597 28.74 -33.06 4.02
CA VAL A 597 29.26 -33.56 2.74
C VAL A 597 29.75 -35.00 2.93
N LYS A 598 29.23 -35.95 2.12
CA LYS A 598 29.79 -37.30 2.06
C LYS A 598 31.11 -37.22 1.28
N THR A 599 32.21 -37.63 1.90
CA THR A 599 33.52 -37.76 1.23
C THR A 599 33.36 -38.63 -0.01
N ARG A 600 33.72 -38.10 -1.17
CA ARG A 600 33.91 -38.88 -2.41
C ARG A 600 35.41 -38.92 -2.68
N ASP A 601 35.92 -40.10 -3.00
CA ASP A 601 37.30 -40.32 -3.44
C ASP A 601 37.56 -39.50 -4.71
N GLY A 602 38.20 -38.34 -4.57
CA GLY A 602 38.54 -37.43 -5.66
C GLY A 602 39.36 -36.24 -5.15
N GLU A 603 40.62 -36.19 -5.54
CA GLU A 603 41.73 -35.40 -4.94
C GLU A 603 41.65 -33.86 -5.07
N GLU A 604 40.49 -33.24 -5.33
CA GLU A 604 40.40 -31.77 -5.49
C GLU A 604 39.58 -31.02 -4.43
N PHE A 605 38.69 -31.69 -3.70
CA PHE A 605 37.79 -31.02 -2.74
C PHE A 605 38.31 -30.92 -1.30
N ASP A 606 39.37 -31.65 -0.95
CA ASP A 606 39.84 -31.80 0.44
C ASP A 606 40.92 -30.79 0.87
N LYS A 607 41.26 -29.78 0.06
CA LYS A 607 42.37 -28.87 0.42
C LYS A 607 42.04 -27.85 1.51
N TYR A 608 40.77 -27.60 1.83
CA TYR A 608 40.36 -26.68 2.89
C TYR A 608 39.05 -27.18 3.49
N GLY A 609 38.95 -27.36 4.81
CA GLY A 609 37.73 -27.81 5.51
C GLY A 609 36.54 -26.81 5.45
N GLU A 610 36.15 -26.38 4.26
CA GLU A 610 35.06 -25.44 4.01
C GLU A 610 33.72 -26.04 4.46
N LYS A 611 33.01 -25.30 5.30
CA LYS A 611 31.67 -25.67 5.77
C LYS A 611 30.64 -25.13 4.79
N PHE A 612 29.78 -26.02 4.29
CA PHE A 612 28.68 -25.67 3.40
C PHE A 612 27.38 -25.51 4.17
N PHE A 613 26.64 -24.45 3.84
CA PHE A 613 25.39 -24.11 4.50
C PHE A 613 24.27 -23.97 3.47
N ARG A 614 23.07 -24.43 3.80
CA ARG A 614 21.85 -23.98 3.12
C ARG A 614 21.49 -22.60 3.64
N THR A 615 21.44 -21.63 2.75
CA THR A 615 21.27 -20.21 3.11
C THR A 615 20.00 -19.57 2.56
N ALA A 616 19.39 -20.16 1.55
CA ALA A 616 18.17 -19.66 0.93
C ALA A 616 17.54 -20.75 0.05
N ASP A 617 16.33 -20.49 -0.44
CA ASP A 617 15.63 -21.29 -1.45
C ASP A 617 15.13 -20.38 -2.60
N ILE A 618 15.16 -20.90 -3.82
CA ILE A 618 14.47 -20.33 -4.98
C ILE A 618 13.29 -21.25 -5.30
N VAL A 619 12.08 -20.70 -5.33
CA VAL A 619 10.85 -21.45 -5.61
C VAL A 619 10.31 -21.02 -6.96
N LEU A 620 10.22 -21.95 -7.92
CA LEU A 620 9.62 -21.71 -9.23
C LEU A 620 8.20 -22.28 -9.25
N VAL A 621 7.22 -21.46 -9.62
CA VAL A 621 5.82 -21.86 -9.71
C VAL A 621 5.40 -21.90 -11.18
N THR A 622 5.08 -23.08 -11.68
CA THR A 622 4.57 -23.29 -13.04
C THR A 622 3.10 -23.67 -13.00
N ASN A 623 2.46 -23.77 -14.17
CA ASN A 623 1.06 -24.19 -14.26
C ASN A 623 0.77 -25.59 -13.67
N HIS A 624 1.76 -26.49 -13.64
CA HIS A 624 1.57 -27.91 -13.27
C HIS A 624 2.41 -28.36 -12.08
N GLN A 625 3.45 -27.62 -11.73
CA GLN A 625 4.38 -28.00 -10.67
C GLN A 625 5.03 -26.80 -9.97
N ILE A 626 5.45 -27.03 -8.73
CA ILE A 626 6.30 -26.14 -7.94
C ILE A 626 7.66 -26.82 -7.76
N LEU A 627 8.73 -26.11 -8.12
CA LEU A 627 10.12 -26.56 -7.96
C LEU A 627 10.81 -25.73 -6.89
N VAL A 628 11.55 -26.37 -5.99
CA VAL A 628 12.33 -25.69 -4.94
C VAL A 628 13.80 -26.01 -5.10
N PHE A 629 14.62 -24.99 -5.33
CA PHE A 629 16.07 -25.07 -5.40
C PHE A 629 16.69 -24.53 -4.11
N ALA A 630 17.38 -25.38 -3.36
CA ALA A 630 18.18 -24.98 -2.22
C ALA A 630 19.47 -24.28 -2.68
N VAL A 631 19.76 -23.12 -2.09
CA VAL A 631 20.98 -22.35 -2.30
C VAL A 631 22.02 -22.75 -1.26
N ILE A 632 23.13 -23.31 -1.74
CA ILE A 632 24.25 -23.79 -0.92
C ILE A 632 25.39 -22.78 -1.01
N SER A 633 25.78 -22.23 0.13
CA SER A 633 26.80 -21.19 0.25
C SER A 633 27.88 -21.53 1.27
N THR A 634 29.04 -20.89 1.12
CA THR A 634 30.08 -20.79 2.15
C THR A 634 30.07 -19.39 2.76
N MET A 635 30.44 -19.28 4.03
CA MET A 635 30.52 -18.00 4.74
C MET A 635 31.89 -17.37 4.56
N HIS A 636 31.93 -16.17 3.99
CA HIS A 636 33.13 -15.35 4.00
C HIS A 636 33.36 -14.76 5.39
N TRP A 637 34.61 -14.43 5.74
CA TRP A 637 34.96 -13.82 7.02
C TRP A 637 34.29 -12.45 7.25
N SER A 638 33.88 -11.77 6.18
CA SER A 638 33.11 -10.53 6.23
C SER A 638 31.61 -10.73 6.50
N GLY A 639 31.14 -11.98 6.68
CA GLY A 639 29.72 -12.30 6.87
C GLY A 639 28.90 -12.42 5.58
N LEU A 640 29.53 -12.24 4.41
CA LEU A 640 28.86 -12.39 3.11
C LEU A 640 28.72 -13.86 2.70
N ASN A 641 27.56 -14.22 2.15
CA ASN A 641 27.32 -15.53 1.57
C ASN A 641 27.97 -15.61 0.19
N ILE A 642 28.84 -16.59 -0.01
CA ILE A 642 29.37 -16.95 -1.32
C ILE A 642 28.63 -18.19 -1.80
N ILE A 643 27.75 -18.02 -2.79
CA ILE A 643 27.00 -19.13 -3.35
C ILE A 643 27.96 -20.06 -4.10
N LYS A 644 27.84 -21.36 -3.82
CA LYS A 644 28.66 -22.41 -4.45
C LYS A 644 27.83 -23.30 -5.36
N LYS A 645 26.57 -23.57 -5.01
CA LYS A 645 25.72 -24.50 -5.76
C LYS A 645 24.23 -24.23 -5.54
N PHE A 646 23.43 -24.44 -6.58
CA PHE A 646 21.98 -24.58 -6.52
C PHE A 646 21.60 -26.06 -6.63
N HIS A 647 20.71 -26.56 -5.77
CA HIS A 647 20.31 -27.96 -5.74
C HIS A 647 18.79 -28.09 -5.72
N GLU A 648 18.19 -28.73 -6.72
CA GLU A 648 16.77 -29.08 -6.72
C GLU A 648 16.47 -30.02 -5.53
N GLN A 649 15.69 -29.53 -4.58
CA GLN A 649 15.39 -30.22 -3.32
C GLN A 649 14.00 -30.86 -3.34
N LEU A 650 13.01 -30.15 -3.89
CA LEU A 650 11.60 -30.56 -3.83
C LEU A 650 10.92 -30.25 -5.16
N ARG A 651 10.08 -31.19 -5.59
CA ARG A 651 9.16 -31.05 -6.72
C ARG A 651 7.76 -31.43 -6.24
N VAL A 652 6.81 -30.53 -6.43
CA VAL A 652 5.40 -30.70 -6.04
C VAL A 652 4.55 -30.59 -7.29
N GLU A 653 3.93 -31.69 -7.70
CA GLU A 653 2.98 -31.68 -8.80
C GLU A 653 1.62 -31.20 -8.28
N LEU A 654 1.20 -30.02 -8.72
CA LEU A 654 -0.05 -29.39 -8.32
C LEU A 654 -0.56 -28.51 -9.47
N SER A 655 -1.80 -28.73 -9.90
CA SER A 655 -2.42 -27.88 -10.91
C SER A 655 -2.82 -26.55 -10.27
N LEU A 656 -2.10 -25.49 -10.62
CA LEU A 656 -2.33 -24.15 -10.09
C LEU A 656 -3.00 -23.30 -11.15
N THR A 657 -4.26 -22.94 -10.90
CA THR A 657 -5.02 -22.03 -11.75
C THR A 657 -4.73 -20.56 -11.46
N ASP A 658 -4.28 -20.25 -10.24
CA ASP A 658 -4.16 -18.89 -9.74
C ASP A 658 -2.72 -18.48 -9.52
N LYS A 659 -2.44 -17.20 -9.79
CA LYS A 659 -1.14 -16.60 -9.49
C LYS A 659 -0.84 -16.71 -7.99
N ILE A 660 0.37 -17.17 -7.68
CA ILE A 660 0.91 -17.20 -6.32
C ILE A 660 1.71 -15.93 -6.07
N ASP A 661 1.27 -15.15 -5.09
CA ASP A 661 1.87 -13.86 -4.70
C ASP A 661 3.05 -14.04 -3.73
N TRP A 662 3.06 -15.11 -2.94
CA TRP A 662 4.16 -15.45 -2.02
C TRP A 662 4.16 -16.94 -1.74
N ILE A 663 5.32 -17.55 -1.54
CA ILE A 663 5.45 -18.96 -1.15
C ILE A 663 6.70 -19.17 -0.32
N THR A 664 6.60 -20.01 0.71
CA THR A 664 7.74 -20.45 1.51
C THR A 664 7.69 -21.95 1.78
N ASN A 665 8.86 -22.54 2.01
CA ASN A 665 9.00 -23.92 2.46
C ASN A 665 9.04 -23.94 3.99
N TYR A 666 8.16 -24.74 4.59
CA TYR A 666 8.13 -24.95 6.03
C TYR A 666 7.89 -26.42 6.36
N LYS A 667 8.67 -26.96 7.31
CA LYS A 667 8.71 -28.40 7.65
C LYS A 667 8.96 -29.26 6.40
N GLU A 668 8.01 -30.13 6.02
CA GLU A 668 8.06 -30.96 4.80
C GLU A 668 7.07 -30.48 3.71
N GLY A 669 6.37 -29.36 3.95
CA GLY A 669 5.33 -28.82 3.10
C GLY A 669 5.65 -27.42 2.55
N LEU A 670 4.61 -26.76 2.03
CA LEU A 670 4.66 -25.41 1.48
C LEU A 670 3.54 -24.56 2.09
N MET A 671 3.79 -23.27 2.24
CA MET A 671 2.74 -22.28 2.48
C MET A 671 2.80 -21.21 1.41
N TYR A 672 1.66 -20.82 0.87
CA TYR A 672 1.61 -19.78 -0.15
C TYR A 672 0.39 -18.87 -0.03
N LEU A 673 0.53 -17.65 -0.54
CA LEU A 673 -0.54 -16.65 -0.67
C LEU A 673 -1.11 -16.71 -2.09
N SER A 674 -2.41 -16.95 -2.19
CA SER A 674 -3.17 -16.86 -3.44
C SER A 674 -4.59 -16.39 -3.16
N ARG A 675 -5.12 -15.49 -4.01
CA ARG A 675 -6.48 -14.91 -3.87
C ARG A 675 -6.79 -14.36 -2.46
N ASN A 676 -5.88 -13.59 -1.88
CA ASN A 676 -6.02 -13.04 -0.53
C ASN A 676 -6.20 -14.13 0.56
N ARG A 677 -5.74 -15.36 0.31
CA ARG A 677 -5.79 -16.50 1.25
C ARG A 677 -4.41 -17.13 1.41
N ILE A 678 -4.04 -17.46 2.64
CA ILE A 678 -2.88 -18.29 2.95
C ILE A 678 -3.31 -19.75 2.91
N ILE A 679 -2.64 -20.52 2.09
CA ILE A 679 -2.89 -21.94 1.85
C ILE A 679 -1.65 -22.72 2.25
N LYS A 680 -1.86 -23.76 3.05
CA LYS A 680 -0.87 -24.76 3.44
C LYS A 680 -1.01 -25.98 2.55
N VAL A 681 0.11 -26.54 2.11
CA VAL A 681 0.18 -27.77 1.32
C VAL A 681 1.11 -28.77 1.96
N ASP A 682 0.55 -29.91 2.33
CA ASP A 682 1.25 -31.01 2.99
C ASP A 682 1.06 -32.32 2.25
N LYS A 683 1.96 -33.26 2.53
CA LYS A 683 1.91 -34.60 1.97
C LYS A 683 1.15 -35.53 2.92
N GLU A 684 -0.06 -35.92 2.53
CA GLU A 684 -0.87 -36.93 3.21
C GLU A 684 -1.08 -38.14 2.29
N ASP A 685 -0.79 -39.35 2.78
CA ASP A 685 -0.93 -40.62 2.04
C ASP A 685 -0.23 -40.66 0.67
N GLY A 686 0.90 -39.93 0.54
CA GLY A 686 1.66 -39.84 -0.71
C GLY A 686 1.13 -38.80 -1.71
N SER A 687 -0.02 -38.18 -1.43
CA SER A 687 -0.62 -37.11 -2.24
C SER A 687 -0.47 -35.74 -1.57
N TRP A 688 -0.42 -34.67 -2.36
CA TRP A 688 -0.39 -33.30 -1.85
C TRP A 688 -1.82 -32.81 -1.58
N ARG A 689 -2.09 -32.32 -0.37
CA ARG A 689 -3.37 -31.73 0.01
C ARG A 689 -3.20 -30.27 0.40
N SER A 690 -4.12 -29.43 -0.08
CA SER A 690 -4.16 -28.00 0.22
C SER A 690 -5.24 -27.67 1.23
N GLN A 691 -4.92 -26.87 2.24
CA GLN A 691 -5.85 -26.36 3.25
C GLN A 691 -5.71 -24.83 3.36
N VAL A 692 -6.84 -24.11 3.35
CA VAL A 692 -6.85 -22.67 3.62
C VAL A 692 -6.67 -22.46 5.13
N VAL A 693 -5.67 -21.68 5.50
CA VAL A 693 -5.32 -21.41 6.91
C VAL A 693 -5.72 -20.01 7.34
N LEU A 694 -5.64 -19.04 6.42
CA LEU A 694 -6.06 -17.67 6.68
C LEU A 694 -6.76 -17.09 5.45
N SER A 695 -7.90 -16.45 5.65
CA SER A 695 -8.64 -15.71 4.60
C SER A 695 -8.54 -14.20 4.78
N ASP A 696 -8.90 -13.47 3.72
CA ASP A 696 -9.06 -12.00 3.70
C ASP A 696 -7.78 -11.23 4.03
N VAL A 697 -6.64 -11.78 3.59
CA VAL A 697 -5.33 -11.16 3.72
C VAL A 697 -5.20 -10.08 2.66
N GLU A 698 -5.12 -8.82 3.08
CA GLU A 698 -4.87 -7.68 2.20
C GLU A 698 -3.41 -7.66 1.76
N ARG A 699 -2.49 -7.94 2.71
CA ARG A 699 -1.04 -7.81 2.50
C ARG A 699 -0.24 -8.57 3.56
N ILE A 700 0.95 -9.01 3.15
CA ILE A 700 2.07 -9.37 4.05
C ILE A 700 2.97 -8.13 4.17
N ILE A 701 3.14 -7.61 5.38
CA ILE A 701 4.01 -6.44 5.63
C ILE A 701 5.47 -6.89 5.61
N ASP A 702 5.78 -7.93 6.40
CA ASP A 702 7.12 -8.47 6.50
C ASP A 702 7.12 -9.91 7.05
N LEU A 703 8.25 -10.61 6.87
CA LEU A 703 8.56 -11.89 7.48
C LEU A 703 9.97 -11.79 8.08
N ILE A 704 10.06 -11.61 9.39
CA ILE A 704 11.34 -11.42 10.10
C ILE A 704 11.46 -12.49 11.17
N GLY A 705 12.56 -13.22 11.15
CA GLY A 705 12.75 -14.34 12.06
C GLY A 705 11.75 -15.45 11.78
N ASP A 706 11.02 -15.82 12.82
CA ASP A 706 9.91 -16.79 12.76
C ASP A 706 8.54 -16.09 12.81
N ASP A 707 8.49 -14.75 12.81
CA ASP A 707 7.27 -13.96 12.90
C ASP A 707 6.88 -13.40 11.53
N ILE A 708 5.59 -13.51 11.21
CA ILE A 708 4.98 -13.00 9.98
C ILE A 708 3.88 -12.00 10.31
N PHE A 709 3.85 -10.90 9.56
CA PHE A 709 3.00 -9.75 9.83
C PHE A 709 2.05 -9.49 8.67
N PHE A 710 0.75 -9.40 8.97
CA PHE A 710 -0.30 -9.22 7.97
C PHE A 710 -1.13 -7.98 8.20
N VAL A 711 -1.65 -7.42 7.11
CA VAL A 711 -2.88 -6.62 7.14
C VAL A 711 -4.04 -7.54 6.78
N LYS A 712 -4.98 -7.69 7.71
CA LYS A 712 -6.22 -8.45 7.51
C LYS A 712 -7.40 -7.61 7.96
N ASN A 713 -8.35 -7.38 7.06
CA ASN A 713 -9.45 -6.45 7.28
C ASN A 713 -8.90 -5.09 7.78
N ARG A 714 -9.33 -4.62 8.95
CA ARG A 714 -8.87 -3.38 9.58
C ARG A 714 -7.88 -3.58 10.73
N ASN A 715 -7.14 -4.69 10.72
CA ASN A 715 -6.19 -5.03 11.78
C ASN A 715 -4.82 -5.41 11.19
N VAL A 716 -3.78 -5.08 11.95
CA VAL A 716 -2.45 -5.69 11.83
C VAL A 716 -2.42 -6.93 12.71
N LEU A 717 -2.04 -8.07 12.11
CA LEU A 717 -1.90 -9.35 12.81
C LEU A 717 -0.46 -9.80 12.83
N ILE A 718 -0.01 -10.32 13.98
CA ILE A 718 1.32 -10.91 14.16
C ILE A 718 1.13 -12.40 14.46
N TYR A 719 1.75 -13.27 13.67
CA TYR A 719 1.78 -14.72 13.90
C TYR A 719 3.21 -15.22 14.00
N ARG A 720 3.44 -16.26 14.79
CA ARG A 720 4.58 -17.15 14.51
C ARG A 720 4.23 -18.00 13.30
N ILE A 721 5.19 -18.27 12.43
CA ILE A 721 4.98 -19.10 11.24
C ILE A 721 4.47 -20.50 11.61
N GLU A 722 4.90 -21.04 12.76
CA GLU A 722 4.40 -22.31 13.30
C GLU A 722 2.92 -22.22 13.69
N ASP A 723 2.54 -21.19 14.46
CA ASP A 723 1.16 -20.98 14.90
C ASP A 723 0.24 -20.81 13.70
N LEU A 724 0.68 -20.04 12.70
CA LEU A 724 -0.04 -19.89 11.45
C LEU A 724 -0.17 -21.24 10.74
N TYR A 725 0.90 -22.02 10.59
CA TYR A 725 0.85 -23.32 9.92
C TYR A 725 -0.08 -24.34 10.60
N GLU A 726 -0.21 -24.28 11.93
CA GLU A 726 -1.11 -25.12 12.72
C GLU A 726 -2.52 -24.51 12.89
N SER A 727 -2.83 -23.39 12.22
CA SER A 727 -4.12 -22.68 12.30
C SER A 727 -4.48 -22.19 13.72
N LEU A 728 -3.49 -21.84 14.53
CA LEU A 728 -3.63 -21.25 15.85
C LEU A 728 -3.89 -19.74 15.77
N PRO A 729 -4.45 -19.10 16.82
CA PRO A 729 -4.72 -17.65 16.81
C PRO A 729 -3.43 -16.80 16.76
N PRO A 730 -3.52 -15.53 16.31
CA PRO A 730 -2.37 -14.63 16.24
C PRO A 730 -1.83 -14.31 17.64
N ILE A 731 -0.52 -14.01 17.71
CA ILE A 731 0.14 -13.47 18.90
C ILE A 731 -0.47 -12.12 19.28
N LEU A 732 -0.71 -11.27 18.27
CA LEU A 732 -1.26 -9.93 18.48
C LEU A 732 -2.19 -9.55 17.34
N SER A 733 -3.25 -8.81 17.69
CA SER A 733 -4.15 -8.15 16.75
C SER A 733 -4.32 -6.68 17.16
N THR A 734 -3.85 -5.76 16.34
CA THR A 734 -3.94 -4.32 16.60
C THR A 734 -4.78 -3.64 15.52
N PRO A 735 -5.79 -2.81 15.87
CA PRO A 735 -6.57 -2.08 14.88
C PRO A 735 -5.74 -1.02 14.15
N ILE A 736 -6.08 -0.83 12.87
CA ILE A 736 -5.56 0.21 12.00
C ILE A 736 -6.40 1.48 12.20
N ASP A 737 -5.73 2.57 12.57
CA ASP A 737 -6.35 3.88 12.79
C ASP A 737 -6.56 4.59 11.42
N GLU A 738 -7.52 5.51 11.33
CA GLU A 738 -7.85 6.19 10.06
C GLU A 738 -6.70 7.02 9.49
N ASP A 739 -5.80 7.50 10.36
CA ASP A 739 -4.67 8.35 10.02
C ASP A 739 -3.33 7.60 10.02
N PHE A 740 -3.37 6.27 9.90
CA PHE A 740 -2.21 5.39 9.97
C PHE A 740 -2.39 4.12 9.13
N TYR A 741 -1.74 4.01 7.97
CA TYR A 741 -1.71 2.74 7.23
C TYR A 741 -0.36 2.04 7.35
N PRO A 742 -0.28 0.78 7.85
CA PRO A 742 0.98 0.09 8.13
C PRO A 742 1.74 -0.29 6.84
N VAL A 743 3.03 0.06 6.76
CA VAL A 743 3.87 -0.21 5.58
C VAL A 743 5.17 -0.95 5.88
N SER A 744 5.68 -0.88 7.11
CA SER A 744 6.93 -1.51 7.50
C SER A 744 6.96 -1.73 9.02
N LEU A 745 7.85 -2.59 9.50
CA LEU A 745 7.99 -2.92 10.92
C LEU A 745 9.46 -2.94 11.36
N THR A 746 9.70 -2.66 12.64
CA THR A 746 11.00 -2.85 13.31
C THR A 746 10.78 -3.66 14.58
N PRO A 747 10.93 -4.99 14.51
CA PRO A 747 10.77 -5.88 15.67
C PRO A 747 11.71 -5.53 16.83
N GLU A 748 12.94 -5.09 16.53
CA GLU A 748 13.99 -4.71 17.49
C GLU A 748 13.64 -3.46 18.30
N SER A 749 12.57 -2.73 17.93
CA SER A 749 12.02 -1.63 18.71
C SER A 749 10.52 -1.81 18.96
N ALA A 750 9.96 -2.97 18.62
CA ALA A 750 8.53 -3.26 18.63
C ALA A 750 7.69 -2.08 18.09
N THR A 751 8.07 -1.59 16.90
CA THR A 751 7.46 -0.41 16.26
C THR A 751 6.86 -0.77 14.90
N ILE A 752 5.60 -0.37 14.68
CA ILE A 752 4.95 -0.37 13.38
C ILE A 752 5.12 1.01 12.75
N HIS A 753 5.58 1.05 11.50
CA HIS A 753 5.71 2.26 10.71
C HIS A 753 4.55 2.31 9.73
N GLY A 754 3.82 3.41 9.75
CA GLY A 754 2.66 3.62 8.90
C GLY A 754 2.74 4.94 8.15
N LEU A 755 2.08 5.00 7.00
CA LEU A 755 1.94 6.22 6.21
C LEU A 755 0.70 7.00 6.60
N HIS A 756 0.84 8.32 6.54
CA HIS A 756 -0.24 9.27 6.66
C HIS A 756 -0.07 10.36 5.62
N CYS A 757 -1.09 10.61 4.82
CA CYS A 757 -1.10 11.68 3.84
C CYS A 757 -1.80 12.91 4.42
N ILE A 758 -1.05 13.99 4.63
CA ILE A 758 -1.58 15.29 5.01
C ILE A 758 -1.94 16.04 3.72
N PHE A 759 -3.22 16.34 3.56
CA PHE A 759 -3.73 17.12 2.44
C PHE A 759 -4.14 18.52 2.89
N ARG A 760 -3.67 19.54 2.16
CA ARG A 760 -4.16 20.90 2.19
C ARG A 760 -4.26 21.42 0.74
N PRO A 761 -5.08 22.45 0.45
CA PRO A 761 -5.27 22.92 -0.92
C PRO A 761 -3.96 23.35 -1.60
N ASN A 762 -3.01 23.84 -0.80
CA ASN A 762 -1.75 24.39 -1.29
C ASN A 762 -0.57 23.42 -1.14
N TYR A 763 -0.71 22.33 -0.40
CA TYR A 763 0.38 21.35 -0.24
C TYR A 763 -0.14 19.96 0.12
N VAL A 764 0.57 18.95 -0.37
CA VAL A 764 0.37 17.55 0.01
C VAL A 764 1.67 17.04 0.60
N LYS A 765 1.59 16.30 1.71
CA LYS A 765 2.77 15.70 2.35
C LYS A 765 2.47 14.30 2.84
N LEU A 766 3.22 13.33 2.34
CA LEU A 766 3.24 11.98 2.87
C LEU A 766 4.25 11.90 4.01
N ILE A 767 3.80 11.47 5.20
CA ILE A 767 4.64 11.33 6.39
C ILE A 767 4.61 9.90 6.92
N VAL A 768 5.71 9.49 7.55
CA VAL A 768 5.80 8.23 8.28
C VAL A 768 5.48 8.49 9.76
N LYS A 769 4.49 7.79 10.29
CA LYS A 769 4.13 7.74 11.72
C LYS A 769 4.61 6.43 12.33
N HIS A 770 4.76 6.42 13.65
CA HIS A 770 5.27 5.27 14.41
C HIS A 770 4.28 4.89 15.51
N LYS A 771 3.95 3.60 15.62
CA LYS A 771 3.13 3.03 16.69
C LYS A 771 3.92 1.94 17.40
N ILE A 772 4.25 2.17 18.66
CA ILE A 772 4.92 1.17 19.51
C ILE A 772 3.85 0.20 20.01
N TYR A 773 4.10 -1.10 19.87
CA TYR A 773 3.18 -2.18 20.26
C TYR A 773 3.71 -3.06 21.41
N LEU A 774 4.85 -2.68 21.99
CA LEU A 774 5.51 -3.43 23.06
C LEU A 774 4.59 -3.66 24.27
N ASP A 775 3.80 -2.66 24.64
CA ASP A 775 2.84 -2.76 25.74
C ASP A 775 1.78 -3.84 25.49
N GLN A 776 1.32 -3.97 24.24
CA GLN A 776 0.29 -4.94 23.86
C GLN A 776 0.85 -6.37 23.86
N ILE A 777 2.09 -6.56 23.40
CA ILE A 777 2.76 -7.87 23.43
C ILE A 777 3.01 -8.32 24.87
N ILE A 778 3.58 -7.46 25.71
CA ILE A 778 3.87 -7.81 27.11
C ILE A 778 2.55 -8.16 27.82
N THR A 779 1.49 -7.38 27.62
CA THR A 779 0.16 -7.67 28.19
C THR A 779 -0.35 -9.04 27.74
N THR A 780 -0.20 -9.38 26.46
CA THR A 780 -0.62 -10.67 25.93
C THR A 780 0.20 -11.83 26.53
N LYS A 781 1.51 -11.67 26.68
CA LYS A 781 2.40 -12.67 27.31
C LYS A 781 2.06 -12.89 28.79
N ILE A 782 1.72 -11.82 29.51
CA ILE A 782 1.23 -11.89 30.89
C ILE A 782 -0.08 -12.69 30.94
N ALA A 783 -1.02 -12.42 30.03
CA ALA A 783 -2.29 -13.13 29.96
C ALA A 783 -2.12 -14.63 29.61
N LEU A 784 -1.10 -14.98 28.83
CA LEU A 784 -0.71 -16.36 28.54
C LEU A 784 0.03 -17.06 29.69
N GLY A 785 0.32 -16.36 30.79
CA GLY A 785 1.01 -16.91 31.96
C GLY A 785 2.52 -17.13 31.77
N VAL A 786 3.15 -16.44 30.81
CA VAL A 786 4.60 -16.48 30.63
C VAL A 786 5.29 -15.87 31.86
N ARG A 787 6.39 -16.47 32.32
CA ARG A 787 7.07 -16.00 33.54
C ARG A 787 7.70 -14.64 33.29
N ALA A 788 7.69 -13.79 34.32
CA ALA A 788 8.23 -12.43 34.24
C ALA A 788 9.73 -12.38 33.85
N GLN A 789 10.51 -13.38 34.26
CA GLN A 789 11.92 -13.52 33.86
C GLN A 789 12.08 -13.72 32.36
N ASP A 790 11.29 -14.61 31.76
CA ASP A 790 11.36 -14.91 30.33
C ASP A 790 10.98 -13.68 29.49
N ILE A 791 9.99 -12.89 29.95
CA ILE A 791 9.59 -11.63 29.31
C ILE A 791 10.70 -10.57 29.43
N MET A 792 11.36 -10.48 30.59
CA MET A 792 12.47 -9.54 30.80
C MET A 792 13.69 -9.90 29.94
N GLU A 793 14.03 -11.18 29.81
CA GLU A 793 15.12 -11.63 28.93
C GLU A 793 14.84 -11.30 27.47
N GLU A 794 13.59 -11.45 27.02
CA GLU A 794 13.18 -11.23 25.62
C GLU A 794 13.06 -9.74 25.27
N TYR A 795 12.50 -8.90 26.16
CA TYR A 795 12.13 -7.51 25.85
C TYR A 795 12.85 -6.44 26.69
N GLY A 796 13.54 -6.82 27.77
CA GLY A 796 14.12 -5.88 28.72
C GLY A 796 15.22 -4.98 28.16
N SER A 797 15.88 -5.41 27.08
CA SER A 797 16.89 -4.61 26.37
C SER A 797 16.31 -3.52 25.46
N LEU A 798 14.99 -3.52 25.22
CA LEU A 798 14.34 -2.57 24.32
C LEU A 798 14.22 -1.18 24.95
N ARG A 799 14.54 -0.14 24.17
CA ARG A 799 14.52 1.27 24.62
C ARG A 799 13.21 1.70 25.28
N HIS A 800 12.08 1.20 24.79
CA HIS A 800 10.74 1.60 25.25
C HIS A 800 10.17 0.66 26.33
N TYR A 801 10.96 -0.27 26.85
CA TYR A 801 10.50 -1.27 27.83
C TYR A 801 9.94 -0.65 29.11
N ASN A 802 10.69 0.24 29.76
CA ASN A 802 10.22 0.92 30.99
C ASN A 802 8.91 1.70 30.75
N PHE A 803 8.84 2.42 29.62
CA PHE A 803 7.63 3.15 29.23
C PHE A 803 6.45 2.21 28.94
N ALA A 804 6.68 1.04 28.35
CA ALA A 804 5.64 0.04 28.12
C ALA A 804 5.10 -0.50 29.44
N LEU A 805 5.97 -0.85 30.40
CA LEU A 805 5.55 -1.28 31.74
C LEU A 805 4.76 -0.20 32.48
N GLU A 806 5.18 1.06 32.39
CA GLU A 806 4.46 2.21 32.94
C GLU A 806 3.05 2.33 32.35
N LYS A 807 2.94 2.21 31.01
CA LYS A 807 1.65 2.26 30.31
C LYS A 807 0.74 1.12 30.76
N ILE A 808 1.23 -0.12 30.75
CA ILE A 808 0.46 -1.30 31.21
C ILE A 808 -0.01 -1.10 32.65
N LEU A 809 0.88 -0.69 33.56
CA LEU A 809 0.54 -0.47 34.96
C LEU A 809 -0.56 0.58 35.11
N SER A 810 -0.43 1.72 34.42
CA SER A 810 -1.44 2.79 34.47
C SER A 810 -2.78 2.35 33.89
N THR A 811 -2.78 1.60 32.77
CA THR A 811 -4.00 1.10 32.13
C THR A 811 -4.70 0.07 33.01
N SER A 812 -3.99 -0.93 33.53
CA SER A 812 -4.58 -1.96 34.39
C SER A 812 -5.18 -1.38 35.68
N ILE A 813 -4.61 -0.30 36.23
CA ILE A 813 -5.22 0.41 37.37
C ILE A 813 -6.52 1.11 36.96
N LEU A 814 -6.52 1.80 35.82
CA LEU A 814 -7.69 2.53 35.32
C LEU A 814 -8.84 1.59 34.91
N THR A 815 -8.54 0.39 34.42
CA THR A 815 -9.53 -0.64 34.05
C THR A 815 -9.88 -1.61 35.17
N ASN A 816 -9.25 -1.47 36.34
CA ASN A 816 -9.42 -2.35 37.52
C ASN A 816 -9.08 -3.84 37.24
N GLU A 817 -8.04 -4.07 36.44
CA GLU A 817 -7.48 -5.39 36.16
C GLU A 817 -6.50 -5.86 37.24
N SER A 818 -6.19 -7.16 37.28
CA SER A 818 -5.24 -7.69 38.27
C SER A 818 -3.81 -7.23 38.01
N LEU A 819 -3.17 -6.69 39.05
CA LEU A 819 -1.77 -6.25 39.00
C LEU A 819 -0.75 -7.39 39.23
N ASP A 820 -1.22 -8.61 39.51
CA ASP A 820 -0.36 -9.71 39.96
C ASP A 820 0.64 -10.17 38.88
N GLY A 821 0.35 -9.92 37.60
CA GLY A 821 1.24 -10.23 36.47
C GLY A 821 2.27 -9.14 36.14
N ILE A 822 1.91 -7.86 36.29
CA ILE A 822 2.77 -6.71 35.92
C ILE A 822 3.74 -6.31 37.04
N LEU A 823 3.34 -6.41 38.32
CA LEU A 823 4.19 -6.01 39.44
C LEU A 823 5.49 -6.81 39.55
N PRO A 824 5.53 -8.13 39.28
CA PRO A 824 6.78 -8.88 39.22
C PRO A 824 7.75 -8.34 38.16
N LEU A 825 7.26 -7.93 36.98
CA LEU A 825 8.10 -7.34 35.93
C LEU A 825 8.71 -6.02 36.36
N VAL A 826 7.89 -5.14 36.95
CA VAL A 826 8.34 -3.83 37.45
C VAL A 826 9.40 -3.98 38.55
N LYS A 827 9.26 -4.98 39.44
CA LYS A 827 10.23 -5.27 40.50
C LYS A 827 11.55 -5.85 39.98
N LEU A 828 11.52 -6.58 38.86
CA LEU A 828 12.73 -7.16 38.25
C LEU A 828 13.62 -6.10 37.59
N CYS A 829 13.08 -4.92 37.22
CA CYS A 829 13.84 -3.85 36.56
C CYS A 829 14.95 -3.24 37.43
N ASP A 830 14.95 -3.55 38.72
CA ASP A 830 15.99 -3.14 39.68
C ASP A 830 17.12 -4.20 39.81
N TYR A 831 16.94 -5.42 39.29
CA TYR A 831 17.83 -6.56 39.56
C TYR A 831 18.94 -6.79 38.51
N GLU A 832 18.81 -6.32 37.26
CA GLU A 832 19.85 -6.50 36.22
C GLU A 832 20.22 -5.19 35.47
N GLY A 833 21.47 -4.75 35.66
CA GLY A 833 22.20 -3.78 34.81
C GLY A 833 22.25 -2.35 35.37
N THR A 834 23.25 -1.89 36.12
CA THR A 834 24.71 -1.95 35.94
C THR A 834 25.37 -1.65 37.29
N ALA A 835 26.55 -2.19 37.56
CA ALA A 835 27.35 -1.88 38.75
C ALA A 835 27.86 -0.41 38.82
N THR A 836 27.25 0.51 38.06
CA THR A 836 27.62 1.93 37.95
C THR A 836 26.43 2.90 37.78
N GLY A 837 25.16 2.50 37.94
CA GLY A 837 24.01 3.39 37.68
C GLY A 837 23.26 3.87 38.93
N GLU A 838 23.25 5.18 39.18
CA GLU A 838 22.53 5.86 40.28
C GLU A 838 20.99 5.96 40.06
N HIS A 839 20.38 5.22 39.12
CA HIS A 839 18.97 5.36 38.75
C HIS A 839 18.13 4.12 39.08
N ASN A 840 17.04 4.34 39.82
CA ASN A 840 16.11 3.30 40.26
C ASN A 840 14.92 3.22 39.27
N ASN A 841 15.01 2.28 38.32
CA ASN A 841 14.04 2.13 37.22
C ASN A 841 12.62 1.82 37.73
N MET A 842 12.48 1.02 38.80
CA MET A 842 11.18 0.77 39.43
C MET A 842 10.53 2.06 39.93
N LEU A 843 11.30 2.93 40.60
CA LEU A 843 10.80 4.20 41.12
C LEU A 843 10.37 5.14 39.98
N GLU A 844 11.07 5.15 38.86
CA GLU A 844 10.69 5.93 37.68
C GLU A 844 9.34 5.47 37.12
N ILE A 845 9.18 4.16 36.89
CA ILE A 845 7.93 3.57 36.36
C ILE A 845 6.74 3.86 37.29
N VAL A 846 6.90 3.63 38.59
CA VAL A 846 5.85 3.83 39.59
C VAL A 846 5.51 5.32 39.73
N SER A 847 6.51 6.21 39.76
CA SER A 847 6.31 7.65 39.87
C SER A 847 5.58 8.24 38.66
N ASN A 848 5.99 7.87 37.44
CA ASN A 848 5.31 8.32 36.23
C ASN A 848 3.88 7.75 36.13
N CYS A 849 3.66 6.50 36.57
CA CYS A 849 2.32 5.94 36.68
C CYS A 849 1.44 6.77 37.62
N LEU A 850 1.91 7.08 38.84
CA LEU A 850 1.20 7.89 39.83
C LEU A 850 0.84 9.29 39.29
N ARG A 851 1.69 9.88 38.44
CA ARG A 851 1.41 11.15 37.76
C ARG A 851 0.27 11.08 36.74
N LYS A 852 0.04 9.92 36.12
CA LYS A 852 -0.95 9.72 35.05
C LYS A 852 -2.34 9.33 35.56
N ILE A 853 -2.44 8.81 36.78
CA ILE A 853 -3.70 8.33 37.37
C ILE A 853 -4.25 9.31 38.41
N GLU A 854 -5.57 9.40 38.53
CA GLU A 854 -6.24 10.24 39.53
C GLU A 854 -6.04 9.72 40.96
N THR A 855 -6.08 10.60 41.96
CA THR A 855 -5.84 10.29 43.38
C THR A 855 -6.69 9.14 43.91
N LYS A 856 -7.95 9.03 43.45
CA LYS A 856 -8.89 7.95 43.81
C LYS A 856 -8.39 6.54 43.46
N HIS A 857 -7.45 6.42 42.52
CA HIS A 857 -6.89 5.15 42.07
C HIS A 857 -5.55 4.80 42.73
N TRP A 858 -4.96 5.70 43.52
CA TRP A 858 -3.64 5.50 44.13
C TRP A 858 -3.62 4.35 45.14
N ASN A 859 -4.71 4.15 45.89
CA ASN A 859 -4.83 3.10 46.92
C ASN A 859 -4.70 1.68 46.34
N ILE A 860 -5.17 1.47 45.10
CA ILE A 860 -5.08 0.19 44.40
C ILE A 860 -3.60 -0.20 44.19
N LEU A 861 -2.76 0.78 43.83
CA LEU A 861 -1.34 0.55 43.61
C LEU A 861 -0.56 0.36 44.91
N PHE A 862 -0.81 1.18 45.93
CA PHE A 862 -0.09 1.10 47.22
C PHE A 862 -0.40 -0.18 48.00
N SER A 863 -1.67 -0.59 48.05
CA SER A 863 -2.09 -1.84 48.71
C SER A 863 -1.42 -3.07 48.08
N LYS A 864 -1.35 -3.11 46.74
CA LYS A 864 -0.74 -4.23 45.99
C LYS A 864 0.80 -4.21 46.00
N LEU A 865 1.43 -3.03 46.00
CA LEU A 865 2.87 -2.91 46.17
C LEU A 865 3.33 -3.23 47.60
N GLN A 866 2.42 -3.19 48.59
CA GLN A 866 2.72 -3.21 50.02
C GLN A 866 3.71 -2.11 50.41
N MET A 867 3.52 -0.92 49.83
CA MET A 867 4.37 0.25 50.06
C MET A 867 3.50 1.48 50.24
N THR A 868 3.88 2.35 51.17
CA THR A 868 3.25 3.65 51.35
C THR A 868 3.95 4.72 50.49
N PRO A 869 3.29 5.87 50.23
CA PRO A 869 3.96 7.03 49.63
C PRO A 869 5.25 7.44 50.39
N LYS A 870 5.26 7.23 51.71
CA LYS A 870 6.43 7.45 52.58
C LYS A 870 7.57 6.49 52.24
N ASP A 871 7.29 5.20 52.07
CA ASP A 871 8.30 4.20 51.72
C ASP A 871 8.94 4.48 50.34
N LEU A 872 8.13 4.93 49.36
CA LEU A 872 8.64 5.33 48.04
C LEU A 872 9.53 6.58 48.11
N LEU A 873 9.14 7.59 48.89
CA LEU A 873 9.97 8.77 49.12
C LEU A 873 11.28 8.43 49.84
N THR A 874 11.26 7.52 50.83
CA THR A 874 12.47 7.08 51.53
C THR A 874 13.42 6.37 50.56
N ARG A 875 12.91 5.47 49.70
CA ARG A 875 13.73 4.86 48.63
C ARG A 875 14.26 5.87 47.62
N CYS A 876 13.47 6.89 47.27
CA CYS A 876 13.91 7.95 46.37
C CYS A 876 15.04 8.81 46.99
N LEU A 877 14.98 9.05 48.30
CA LEU A 877 16.02 9.75 49.06
C LEU A 877 17.32 8.94 49.13
N GLU A 878 17.23 7.62 49.25
CA GLU A 878 18.38 6.71 49.22
C GLU A 878 19.05 6.66 47.83
N GLY A 879 18.24 6.73 46.76
CA GLY A 879 18.70 6.74 45.36
C GLY A 879 19.18 8.09 44.82
N LYS A 880 19.01 9.20 45.56
CA LYS A 880 19.40 10.58 45.18
C LYS A 880 18.81 11.11 43.86
N ASP A 881 17.69 10.58 43.36
CA ASP A 881 17.07 11.07 42.12
C ASP A 881 16.13 12.26 42.38
N ALA A 882 16.64 13.48 42.19
CA ALA A 882 15.90 14.71 42.48
C ALA A 882 14.67 14.95 41.58
N LYS A 883 14.66 14.39 40.36
CA LYS A 883 13.57 14.60 39.40
C LYS A 883 12.34 13.79 39.80
N ILE A 884 12.55 12.53 40.19
CA ILE A 884 11.49 11.63 40.69
C ILE A 884 10.98 12.12 42.05
N LEU A 885 11.85 12.68 42.88
CA LEU A 885 11.55 13.18 44.23
C LEU A 885 10.43 14.23 44.24
N GLY A 886 10.40 15.14 43.26
CA GLY A 886 9.37 16.16 43.16
C GLY A 886 7.97 15.61 42.94
N VAL A 887 7.85 14.63 42.05
CA VAL A 887 6.57 13.98 41.73
C VAL A 887 6.08 13.18 42.94
N LEU A 888 6.97 12.40 43.57
CA LEU A 888 6.62 11.62 44.76
C LEU A 888 6.28 12.48 45.97
N LEU A 889 6.90 13.66 46.11
CA LEU A 889 6.54 14.64 47.12
C LEU A 889 5.11 15.15 46.91
N LEU A 890 4.73 15.51 45.68
CA LEU A 890 3.35 15.90 45.37
C LEU A 890 2.35 14.78 45.65
N VAL A 891 2.72 13.53 45.36
CA VAL A 891 1.89 12.36 45.69
C VAL A 891 1.70 12.23 47.19
N PHE A 892 2.78 12.29 47.97
CA PHE A 892 2.74 12.20 49.43
C PHE A 892 1.90 13.31 50.07
N LEU A 893 1.97 14.52 49.55
CA LEU A 893 1.24 15.68 50.09
C LEU A 893 -0.26 15.64 49.79
N ASN A 894 -0.64 15.05 48.66
CA ASN A 894 -2.04 14.94 48.22
C ASN A 894 -2.68 13.59 48.57
N TYR A 895 -1.95 12.68 49.22
CA TYR A 895 -2.46 11.39 49.67
C TYR A 895 -3.27 11.58 50.96
N ASP A 896 -4.58 11.34 50.88
CA ASP A 896 -5.49 11.62 52.00
C ASP A 896 -5.35 10.58 53.11
N LYS A 897 -5.10 11.04 54.36
CA LYS A 897 -4.86 10.15 55.52
C LYS A 897 -6.09 9.36 55.94
N THR A 898 -7.29 9.77 55.52
CA THR A 898 -8.54 9.07 55.82
C THR A 898 -8.63 7.70 55.15
N ASP A 899 -8.06 7.55 53.95
CA ASP A 899 -8.03 6.28 53.22
C ASP A 899 -7.08 5.26 53.87
N PHE A 900 -6.05 5.74 54.59
CA PHE A 900 -5.10 4.92 55.34
C PHE A 900 -5.70 4.28 56.59
N ILE A 901 -6.68 4.94 57.23
CA ILE A 901 -7.28 4.51 58.51
C ILE A 901 -8.37 3.47 58.30
N GLU A 902 -9.00 3.41 57.12
CA GLU A 902 -9.99 2.37 56.80
C GLU A 902 -9.35 1.01 56.51
N ASP A 903 -8.18 0.97 55.88
CA ASP A 903 -7.48 -0.29 55.54
C ASP A 903 -6.63 -0.87 56.68
N LEU A 904 -6.26 -0.09 57.69
CA LEU A 904 -5.42 -0.50 58.83
C LEU A 904 -6.21 -0.80 60.12
N ARG A 905 -7.49 -1.20 60.04
CA ARG A 905 -8.25 -1.68 61.22
C ARG A 905 -7.75 -3.05 61.72
N SER A 906 -6.50 -3.11 62.17
CA SER A 906 -5.97 -4.03 63.16
C SER A 906 -4.66 -3.50 63.75
N GLY A 907 -4.74 -2.55 64.69
CA GLY A 907 -3.62 -2.27 65.62
C GLY A 907 -3.38 -0.79 65.98
N ASP A 908 -3.87 -0.42 67.16
CA ASP A 908 -3.60 0.70 68.10
C ASP A 908 -2.59 1.86 67.78
N ASP A 909 -3.11 3.07 68.06
CA ASP A 909 -2.49 4.27 68.67
C ASP A 909 -1.03 4.67 68.33
N TYR A 910 -0.84 5.44 67.26
CA TYR A 910 0.32 6.34 67.09
C TYR A 910 0.00 7.60 66.27
N ALA A 911 -0.38 8.72 66.91
CA ALA A 911 -0.74 9.96 66.21
C ALA A 911 0.28 11.14 66.34
N VAL A 912 1.35 11.01 67.14
CA VAL A 912 2.30 12.13 67.37
C VAL A 912 3.73 11.81 66.93
N ALA A 913 4.14 10.54 66.92
CA ALA A 913 5.49 10.13 66.49
C ALA A 913 5.68 10.23 64.96
N ASP A 914 4.62 10.11 64.16
CA ASP A 914 4.70 10.20 62.70
C ASP A 914 4.87 11.62 62.19
N VAL A 915 4.25 12.61 62.84
CA VAL A 915 4.39 14.02 62.45
C VAL A 915 5.84 14.51 62.58
N ILE A 916 6.57 14.06 63.60
CA ILE A 916 7.99 14.43 63.82
C ILE A 916 8.91 13.71 62.82
N LYS A 917 8.63 12.44 62.47
CA LYS A 917 9.37 11.71 61.43
C LYS A 917 9.14 12.28 60.03
N ASP A 918 7.94 12.78 59.74
CA ASP A 918 7.61 13.41 58.46
C ASP A 918 8.36 14.76 58.29
N GLN A 919 8.64 15.47 59.39
CA GLN A 919 9.38 16.74 59.41
C GLN A 919 10.88 16.58 59.06
N ASP A 920 11.55 15.60 59.67
CA ASP A 920 12.97 15.31 59.37
C ASP A 920 13.14 14.80 57.94
N MET A 921 12.18 14.02 57.45
CA MET A 921 12.14 13.53 56.08
C MET A 921 11.99 14.68 55.07
N MET A 922 11.06 15.62 55.30
CA MET A 922 10.93 16.82 54.45
C MET A 922 12.18 17.71 54.46
N LEU A 923 12.88 17.82 55.60
CA LEU A 923 14.16 18.55 55.66
C LEU A 923 15.28 17.84 54.89
N ASN A 924 15.31 16.50 54.88
CA ASN A 924 16.26 15.72 54.08
C ASN A 924 15.97 15.84 52.57
N VAL A 925 14.69 15.84 52.17
CA VAL A 925 14.23 16.14 50.80
C VAL A 925 14.72 17.52 50.38
N LEU A 926 14.51 18.54 51.21
CA LEU A 926 14.95 19.90 50.94
C LEU A 926 16.47 19.98 50.77
N ARG A 927 17.23 19.32 51.66
CA ARG A 927 18.70 19.28 51.58
C ARG A 927 19.17 18.69 50.25
N LEU A 928 18.55 17.60 49.79
CA LEU A 928 18.91 16.96 48.52
C LEU A 928 18.61 17.87 47.31
N LEU A 929 17.42 18.49 47.29
CA LEU A 929 17.01 19.41 46.21
C LEU A 929 17.92 20.66 46.15
N VAL A 930 18.25 21.26 47.31
CA VAL A 930 19.18 22.40 47.38
C VAL A 930 20.58 22.02 46.92
N THR A 931 21.07 20.84 47.31
CA THR A 931 22.40 20.36 46.89
C THR A 931 22.45 20.12 45.39
N ASN A 932 21.39 19.57 44.79
CA ASN A 932 21.35 19.32 43.35
C ASN A 932 21.19 20.63 42.55
N ALA A 933 20.34 21.54 43.01
CA ALA A 933 20.15 22.86 42.40
C ALA A 933 21.42 23.72 42.42
N ALA A 934 22.24 23.61 43.48
CA ALA A 934 23.51 24.32 43.61
C ALA A 934 24.64 23.72 42.74
N ASN A 935 24.60 22.41 42.49
CA ASN A 935 25.67 21.69 41.77
C ASN A 935 25.41 21.52 40.26
N THR A 936 24.20 21.81 39.78
CA THR A 936 23.82 21.62 38.37
C THR A 936 24.32 22.77 37.49
N THR A 937 24.95 22.44 36.35
CA THR A 937 25.49 23.42 35.38
C THR A 937 24.49 23.87 34.30
N ASP A 938 23.39 23.14 34.13
CA ASP A 938 22.27 23.49 33.25
C ASP A 938 21.28 24.43 33.95
N SER A 939 21.06 25.63 33.38
CA SER A 939 20.22 26.66 34.00
C SER A 939 18.74 26.28 34.12
N ILE A 940 18.21 25.46 33.21
CA ILE A 940 16.79 25.07 33.22
C ILE A 940 16.54 24.07 34.35
N ILE A 941 17.39 23.06 34.46
CA ILE A 941 17.30 22.01 35.49
C ILE A 941 17.55 22.59 36.89
N ALA A 942 18.48 23.54 37.00
CA ALA A 942 18.71 24.27 38.26
C ALA A 942 17.49 25.11 38.66
N ALA A 943 16.85 25.81 37.71
CA ALA A 943 15.66 26.61 37.97
C ALA A 943 14.47 25.76 38.45
N ASP A 944 14.20 24.63 37.78
CA ASP A 944 13.13 23.70 38.18
C ASP A 944 13.36 23.14 39.60
N SER A 945 14.62 22.81 39.92
CA SER A 945 15.01 22.32 41.25
C SER A 945 14.84 23.39 42.32
N TRP A 946 15.18 24.64 42.01
CA TRP A 946 14.97 25.79 42.90
C TRP A 946 13.49 26.08 43.12
N ASP A 947 12.66 26.02 42.08
CA ASP A 947 11.22 26.21 42.20
C ASP A 947 10.58 25.15 43.11
N MET A 948 11.02 23.90 43.01
CA MET A 948 10.57 22.84 43.91
C MET A 948 11.04 23.04 45.35
N CYS A 949 12.28 23.50 45.57
CA CYS A 949 12.75 23.92 46.90
C CYS A 949 11.82 24.99 47.50
N PHE A 950 11.46 26.01 46.73
CA PHE A 950 10.59 27.09 47.21
C PHE A 950 9.15 26.64 47.45
N GLN A 951 8.61 25.72 46.63
CA GLN A 951 7.30 25.13 46.86
C GLN A 951 7.28 24.29 48.15
N LEU A 952 8.31 23.48 48.39
CA LEU A 952 8.46 22.70 49.63
C LEU A 952 8.57 23.62 50.86
N VAL A 953 9.30 24.74 50.77
CA VAL A 953 9.37 25.76 51.85
C VAL A 953 8.02 26.43 52.10
N ARG A 954 7.25 26.76 51.05
CA ARG A 954 5.89 27.31 51.18
C ARG A 954 4.95 26.34 51.88
N LEU A 955 5.07 25.05 51.57
CA LEU A 955 4.31 24.00 52.22
C LEU A 955 4.74 23.77 53.68
N LEU A 956 6.04 23.71 53.97
CA LEU A 956 6.55 23.64 55.35
C LEU A 956 5.99 24.81 56.18
N LYS A 957 5.94 26.01 55.60
CA LYS A 957 5.32 27.19 56.23
C LYS A 957 3.80 27.05 56.44
N ALA A 958 3.10 26.35 55.54
CA ALA A 958 1.66 26.10 55.68
C ALA A 958 1.34 25.00 56.71
N LEU A 959 2.24 24.03 56.89
CA LEU A 959 2.17 22.99 57.93
C LEU A 959 2.56 23.53 59.31
N ASP A 960 3.40 24.56 59.38
CA ASP A 960 3.83 25.25 60.61
C ASP A 960 2.78 26.27 61.13
N LYS A 961 1.49 26.07 60.81
CA LYS A 961 0.39 26.97 61.18
C LYS A 961 0.16 27.12 62.69
N GLU A 962 0.76 26.27 63.52
CA GLU A 962 0.75 26.37 64.98
C GLU A 962 2.08 26.85 65.61
N ASN A 963 3.07 27.25 64.80
CA ASN A 963 4.28 27.95 65.27
C ASN A 963 5.09 27.21 66.37
N ASN A 964 5.01 25.88 66.43
CA ASN A 964 5.71 25.06 67.44
C ASN A 964 6.99 24.39 66.91
N THR A 965 7.45 24.73 65.71
CA THR A 965 8.64 24.11 65.10
C THR A 965 9.62 25.11 64.49
N ASN A 966 10.92 24.80 64.49
CA ASN A 966 11.98 25.63 63.86
C ASN A 966 12.25 25.24 62.39
N LEU A 967 11.28 24.60 61.71
CA LEU A 967 11.50 23.95 60.41
C LEU A 967 11.74 24.96 59.29
N VAL A 968 10.94 26.02 59.22
CA VAL A 968 11.09 27.07 58.21
C VAL A 968 12.43 27.81 58.37
N GLN A 969 12.88 28.05 59.60
CA GLN A 969 14.20 28.66 59.86
C GLN A 969 15.36 27.75 59.43
N LYS A 970 15.29 26.44 59.73
CA LYS A 970 16.29 25.46 59.28
C LYS A 970 16.33 25.34 57.76
N ALA A 971 15.16 25.30 57.12
CA ALA A 971 15.02 25.26 55.67
C ALA A 971 15.63 26.50 54.98
N LEU A 972 15.35 27.69 55.50
CA LEU A 972 15.92 28.94 55.00
C LEU A 972 17.43 29.05 55.23
N GLN A 973 17.96 28.52 56.36
CA GLN A 973 19.40 28.44 56.59
C GLN A 973 20.10 27.53 55.57
N MET A 974 19.51 26.37 55.25
CA MET A 974 20.05 25.45 54.24
C MET A 974 20.13 26.07 52.84
N ILE A 975 19.09 26.80 52.43
CA ILE A 975 19.09 27.54 51.16
C ILE A 975 20.17 28.63 51.18
N LYS A 976 20.24 29.41 52.27
CA LYS A 976 21.21 30.50 52.40
C LYS A 976 22.66 30.03 52.32
N SER A 977 22.99 28.89 52.91
CA SER A 977 24.34 28.30 52.87
C SER A 977 24.79 27.78 51.50
N SER A 978 23.90 27.72 50.50
CA SER A 978 24.24 27.28 49.14
C SER A 978 24.49 28.43 48.16
N PHE A 979 24.22 29.67 48.57
CA PHE A 979 24.53 30.91 47.82
C PHE A 979 25.81 31.59 48.31
N GLU A 980 26.41 31.08 49.38
CA GLU A 980 27.75 31.44 49.89
C GLU A 980 28.77 30.44 49.35
#